data_AF-A0A1S3TKN0-F1
#
_entry.id   AF-A0A1S3TKN0-F1
#
_cell.length_a   1.000
_cell.length_b   1.000
_cell.length_c   1.000
_cell.angle_alpha   90.00
_cell.angle_beta   90.00
_cell.angle_gamma   90.00
#
_symmetry.space_group_name_H-M   'P 1'
#
loop_
_entity.id
_entity.type
_entity.pdbx_description
1 polymer ?
#
loop_
_entity_poly.entity_id
_entity_poly.type
_entity_poly.pdbx_seq_one_letter_code
_entity_poly.pdbx_strand_id
1 'polypeptide(L)'
;MDDELLELQRQFEFAQQAKSSIRLSERNVVELVQKLQQLQIIDFELLHTVSGKEYITLDQLRNDMVAEVKRLGRVSLIDLADSTGVDLYYVEKQAQSVVTAHQELMLTQGEIMSSSYWDSVAEEINERLQECSQIALTEIAAQLNVGLDLVASVLDPRLGRIVKGRLEGGQLYTPAYVARVGAMVRGAVRGTTVPTNLTVVWSSLQQLLQEIDGTSGLAVEGSFFQSLFNGLVKEGEVLGSLRAGVHWTPAVFAVAQKEFVESFFSQNSFITYEALHKLGIPQPIQFLQSRYPEGKPLVTTFVHQSMIEMLDAATEDAIDRGSWSDSLSLLPSSFTPQDASKMLSFCQSVQNALKSNKAHIFGDFYVLSSSFIKDICDHVVKELETLDVSRSAGTTMPGNVKVPNEAKVGRESSRLNESIEMASDGGANRQADKGSKKKKGKATGNAVVNLSESGADNQEQTSTKSKRGQKRGKDTSAQTSDSKTGSRKELLKIKEEDLSPSEEWIMQKITVLVSDFEEQGIDDPEIILRPLANQLRPTIINSWVEKKKALLTNNAERMKRLLDNLQKKLDESFLNMQLYEKALELFEDDQSTSVVLHRHLLRTVAAPMVDLLLHNLDEHNKLKNGLDVQEAPNSEFVSLSPADRTAISKSFPGALANKALAVVESLEGKSVETFMAAFRMVTEESGLPLKKLDKKLERTLLHSYRKELTSQVSAETDPVSLLAKVVSLLYIQVYHKALHAPGRAISVAISHLRDKVDESACKILTDYQTATVTLLTLVAASPGEDKDCASDRILSTRELLESQMQDLKNLVLGTTQSS
;
A
#
# COMPACT_ATOMS: atom_id res chain seq x y z
N MET A 1 -23.72 27.61 122.13
CA MET A 1 -22.50 27.07 122.74
C MET A 1 -21.66 28.25 123.22
N ASP A 2 -22.22 29.07 124.13
CA ASP A 2 -21.92 30.52 124.09
C ASP A 2 -21.49 31.11 125.44
N ASP A 3 -21.76 30.48 126.59
CA ASP A 3 -21.34 30.98 127.90
C ASP A 3 -19.81 31.06 128.02
N GLU A 4 -19.10 30.09 127.45
CA GLU A 4 -17.64 30.04 127.36
C GLU A 4 -17.09 31.13 126.41
N LEU A 5 -17.85 31.47 125.37
CA LEU A 5 -17.51 32.52 124.40
C LEU A 5 -17.81 33.93 124.95
N LEU A 6 -18.87 34.08 125.75
CA LEU A 6 -19.18 35.27 126.55
C LEU A 6 -18.15 35.50 127.65
N GLU A 7 -17.70 34.45 128.34
CA GLU A 7 -16.64 34.56 129.34
C GLU A 7 -15.29 34.90 128.69
N LEU A 8 -14.98 34.33 127.52
CA LEU A 8 -13.84 34.76 126.70
C LEU A 8 -13.95 36.22 126.26
N GLN A 9 -15.13 36.68 125.81
CA GLN A 9 -15.36 38.10 125.51
C GLN A 9 -15.15 38.99 126.74
N ARG A 10 -15.66 38.60 127.91
CA ARG A 10 -15.51 39.36 129.17
C ARG A 10 -14.06 39.42 129.62
N GLN A 11 -13.30 38.33 129.48
CA GLN A 11 -11.86 38.29 129.77
C GLN A 11 -11.06 39.11 128.76
N PHE A 12 -11.47 39.13 127.49
CA PHE A 12 -10.87 39.95 126.44
C PHE A 12 -11.14 41.45 126.65
N GLU A 13 -12.38 41.85 127.00
CA GLU A 13 -12.69 43.22 127.42
C GLU A 13 -11.87 43.63 128.64
N PHE A 14 -11.76 42.78 129.66
CA PHE A 14 -10.94 43.05 130.84
C PHE A 14 -9.46 43.25 130.48
N ALA A 15 -8.93 42.41 129.58
CA ALA A 15 -7.56 42.54 129.07
C ALA A 15 -7.35 43.80 128.21
N GLN A 16 -8.34 44.24 127.44
CA GLN A 16 -8.28 45.51 126.68
C GLN A 16 -8.43 46.75 127.57
N GLN A 17 -9.27 46.69 128.63
CA GLN A 17 -9.43 47.77 129.60
C GLN A 17 -8.22 47.92 130.53
N ALA A 18 -7.43 46.86 130.71
CA ALA A 18 -6.15 46.88 131.41
C ALA A 18 -5.11 47.71 130.64
N LYS A 19 -5.16 49.04 130.80
CA LYS A 19 -4.16 49.98 130.24
C LYS A 19 -2.75 49.56 130.62
N SER A 20 -2.00 49.06 129.63
CA SER A 20 -0.57 48.79 129.78
C SER A 20 0.17 50.05 130.22
N SER A 21 0.83 49.98 131.38
CA SER A 21 1.60 51.08 131.95
C SER A 21 2.82 51.45 131.09
N ILE A 22 3.23 50.54 130.20
CA ILE A 22 4.25 50.73 129.18
C ILE A 22 3.56 50.64 127.81
N ARG A 23 3.23 51.80 127.22
CA ARG A 23 3.02 51.89 125.77
C ARG A 23 4.38 51.88 125.10
N LEU A 24 4.70 50.80 124.38
CA LEU A 24 5.80 50.82 123.43
C LEU A 24 5.48 51.85 122.34
N SER A 25 6.44 52.70 122.00
CA SER A 25 6.36 53.50 120.78
C SER A 25 6.50 52.59 119.55
N GLU A 26 6.02 53.02 118.39
CA GLU A 26 6.19 52.29 117.12
C GLU A 26 7.65 51.90 116.90
N ARG A 27 8.58 52.83 117.15
CA ARG A 27 10.02 52.59 117.14
C ARG A 27 10.46 51.47 118.10
N ASN A 28 9.99 51.47 119.34
CA ASN A 28 10.33 50.43 120.32
C ASN A 28 9.75 49.06 119.93
N VAL A 29 8.60 49.02 119.24
CA VAL A 29 8.04 47.77 118.68
C VAL A 29 8.94 47.26 117.55
N VAL A 30 9.36 48.11 116.62
CA VAL A 30 10.30 47.75 115.53
C VAL A 30 11.64 47.25 116.09
N GLU A 31 12.25 47.96 117.04
CA GLU A 31 13.51 47.56 117.67
C GLU A 31 13.36 46.23 118.45
N LEU A 32 12.19 45.96 119.06
CA LEU A 32 11.89 44.69 119.72
C LEU A 32 11.71 43.53 118.73
N VAL A 33 10.95 43.71 117.64
CA VAL A 33 10.76 42.70 116.60
C VAL A 33 12.09 42.33 115.95
N GLN A 34 12.94 43.32 115.63
CA GLN A 34 14.30 43.09 115.14
C GLN A 34 15.14 42.30 116.14
N LYS A 35 14.97 42.52 117.46
CA LYS A 35 15.66 41.73 118.49
C LYS A 35 15.14 40.30 118.61
N LEU A 36 13.83 40.07 118.46
CA LEU A 36 13.24 38.73 118.45
C LEU A 36 13.73 37.90 117.25
N GLN A 37 13.89 38.53 116.07
CA GLN A 37 14.52 37.90 114.90
C GLN A 37 16.01 37.63 115.12
N GLN A 38 16.77 38.58 115.66
CA GLN A 38 18.21 38.39 115.97
C GLN A 38 18.48 37.28 117.00
N LEU A 39 17.50 36.96 117.85
CA LEU A 39 17.57 35.87 118.82
C LEU A 39 16.98 34.55 118.30
N GLN A 40 16.52 34.49 117.04
CA GLN A 40 15.79 33.37 116.43
C GLN A 40 14.57 32.91 117.25
N ILE A 41 13.92 33.85 117.94
CA ILE A 41 12.61 33.63 118.60
C ILE A 41 11.47 33.83 117.58
N ILE A 42 11.72 34.67 116.56
CA ILE A 42 11.00 34.66 115.29
C ILE A 42 12.00 34.11 114.27
N ASP A 43 11.78 32.87 113.81
CA ASP A 43 12.64 32.14 112.88
C ASP A 43 12.17 32.18 111.42
N PHE A 44 10.98 32.73 111.17
CA PHE A 44 10.35 32.87 109.84
C PHE A 44 10.49 34.28 109.24
N GLU A 45 10.36 34.35 107.90
CA GLU A 45 10.37 35.60 107.12
C GLU A 45 9.12 36.44 107.46
N LEU A 46 9.35 37.67 107.94
CA LEU A 46 8.32 38.62 108.35
C LEU A 46 8.41 39.87 107.48
N LEU A 47 7.36 40.16 106.73
CA LEU A 47 7.25 41.32 105.85
C LEU A 47 6.66 42.51 106.61
N HIS A 48 6.82 43.72 106.07
CA HIS A 48 6.08 44.90 106.49
C HIS A 48 5.20 45.41 105.35
N THR A 49 4.08 46.07 105.67
CA THR A 49 3.31 46.79 104.64
C THR A 49 4.10 47.99 104.11
N VAL A 50 3.76 48.47 102.91
CA VAL A 50 4.33 49.68 102.28
C VAL A 50 4.10 50.92 103.17
N SER A 51 3.06 50.90 104.01
CA SER A 51 2.81 51.94 105.02
C SER A 51 3.78 51.93 106.21
N GLY A 52 4.53 50.84 106.42
CA GLY A 52 5.43 50.63 107.55
C GLY A 52 4.75 50.37 108.90
N LYS A 53 3.42 50.28 108.97
CA LYS A 53 2.65 50.20 110.22
C LYS A 53 2.38 48.79 110.72
N GLU A 54 2.42 47.80 109.82
CA GLU A 54 1.95 46.44 110.07
C GLU A 54 3.00 45.43 109.61
N TYR A 55 3.11 44.34 110.36
CA TYR A 55 3.97 43.20 110.03
C TYR A 55 3.10 42.01 109.60
N ILE A 56 3.45 41.39 108.47
CA ILE A 56 2.67 40.33 107.82
C ILE A 56 3.56 39.10 107.59
N THR A 57 3.06 37.91 107.90
CA THR A 57 3.77 36.65 107.62
C THR A 57 3.54 36.21 106.17
N LEU A 58 4.44 35.40 105.60
CA LEU A 58 4.25 34.87 104.25
C LEU A 58 2.95 34.08 104.09
N ASP A 59 2.51 33.37 105.13
CA ASP A 59 1.25 32.61 105.10
C ASP A 59 0.01 33.49 105.21
N GLN A 60 0.08 34.61 105.95
CA GLN A 60 -1.00 35.60 105.95
C GLN A 60 -1.12 36.26 104.56
N LEU A 61 -0.01 36.68 103.96
CA LEU A 61 0.01 37.20 102.58
C LEU A 61 -0.59 36.20 101.58
N ARG A 62 -0.26 34.90 101.68
CA ARG A 62 -0.87 33.86 100.83
C ARG A 62 -2.38 33.77 101.03
N ASN A 63 -2.85 33.80 102.28
CA ASN A 63 -4.29 33.77 102.59
C ASN A 63 -5.02 34.99 102.02
N ASP A 64 -4.45 36.18 102.16
CA ASP A 64 -5.05 37.43 101.66
C ASP A 64 -5.07 37.48 100.13
N MET A 65 -3.99 37.05 99.47
CA MET A 65 -3.96 36.86 98.01
C MET A 65 -5.04 35.86 97.54
N VAL A 66 -5.20 34.72 98.22
CA VAL A 66 -6.21 33.71 97.89
C VAL A 66 -7.63 34.22 98.12
N ALA A 67 -7.86 34.97 99.20
CA ALA A 67 -9.15 35.58 99.51
C ALA A 67 -9.55 36.62 98.45
N GLU A 68 -8.63 37.50 98.07
CA GLU A 68 -8.89 38.57 97.11
C GLU A 68 -9.10 38.03 95.68
N VAL A 69 -8.29 37.05 95.25
CA VAL A 69 -8.52 36.34 93.98
C VAL A 69 -9.86 35.59 93.98
N LYS A 70 -10.28 35.01 95.12
CA LYS A 70 -11.61 34.38 95.22
C LYS A 70 -12.76 35.39 95.30
N ARG A 71 -12.50 36.64 95.68
CA ARG A 71 -13.48 37.75 95.70
C ARG A 71 -13.70 38.37 94.32
N LEU A 72 -12.64 38.51 93.51
CA LEU A 72 -12.66 39.19 92.22
C LEU A 72 -12.61 38.26 91.00
N GLY A 73 -12.18 37.00 91.17
CA GLY A 73 -12.07 36.01 90.09
C GLY A 73 -10.81 36.17 89.21
N ARG A 74 -10.48 37.39 88.79
CA ARG A 74 -9.27 37.76 88.05
C ARG A 74 -8.66 39.02 88.66
N VAL A 75 -7.37 38.98 88.99
CA VAL A 75 -6.64 40.11 89.64
C VAL A 75 -5.19 40.15 89.14
N SER A 76 -4.65 41.33 88.85
CA SER A 76 -3.22 41.47 88.56
C SER A 76 -2.38 41.39 89.84
N LEU A 77 -1.10 41.03 89.72
CA LEU A 77 -0.16 41.06 90.85
C LEU A 77 0.06 42.49 91.37
N ILE A 78 -0.17 43.51 90.54
CA ILE A 78 -0.08 44.93 90.93
C ILE A 78 -1.29 45.31 91.81
N ASP A 79 -2.52 44.97 91.37
CA ASP A 79 -3.72 45.23 92.16
C ASP A 79 -3.71 44.43 93.48
N LEU A 80 -3.11 43.23 93.48
CA LEU A 80 -2.87 42.44 94.70
C LEU A 80 -1.85 43.10 95.64
N ALA A 81 -0.79 43.73 95.11
CA ALA A 81 0.17 44.48 95.91
C ALA A 81 -0.49 45.70 96.58
N ASP A 82 -1.28 46.47 95.83
CA ASP A 82 -2.06 47.59 96.38
C ASP A 82 -3.12 47.13 97.39
N SER A 83 -3.82 46.03 97.12
CA SER A 83 -4.90 45.51 97.98
C SER A 83 -4.41 44.84 99.27
N THR A 84 -3.26 44.16 99.22
CA THR A 84 -2.61 43.58 100.42
C THR A 84 -1.71 44.59 101.14
N GLY A 85 -1.40 45.72 100.50
CA GLY A 85 -0.49 46.75 101.03
C GLY A 85 0.97 46.27 101.15
N VAL A 86 1.39 45.25 100.41
CA VAL A 86 2.73 44.65 100.44
C VAL A 86 3.46 44.91 99.12
N ASP A 87 4.78 45.11 99.18
CA ASP A 87 5.61 45.36 97.99
C ASP A 87 5.50 44.22 96.95
N LEU A 88 5.34 44.61 95.68
CA LEU A 88 5.12 43.73 94.53
C LEU A 88 6.15 42.60 94.44
N TYR A 89 7.42 42.82 94.82
CA TYR A 89 8.46 41.78 94.81
C TYR A 89 8.08 40.55 95.64
N TYR A 90 7.45 40.76 96.81
CA TYR A 90 7.01 39.66 97.66
C TYR A 90 5.72 39.00 97.14
N VAL A 91 4.83 39.78 96.52
CA VAL A 91 3.60 39.28 95.88
C VAL A 91 3.95 38.39 94.69
N GLU A 92 4.87 38.80 93.82
CA GLU A 92 5.43 37.99 92.73
C GLU A 92 6.10 36.71 93.26
N LYS A 93 6.95 36.84 94.29
CA LYS A 93 7.62 35.70 94.97
C LYS A 93 6.62 34.68 95.55
N GLN A 94 5.46 35.12 96.05
CA GLN A 94 4.43 34.21 96.59
C GLN A 94 3.41 33.73 95.55
N ALA A 95 3.17 34.44 94.44
CA ALA A 95 2.14 34.09 93.46
C ALA A 95 2.26 32.65 92.93
N GLN A 96 3.48 32.21 92.59
CA GLN A 96 3.72 30.84 92.15
C GLN A 96 3.49 29.82 93.28
N SER A 97 3.76 30.18 94.54
CA SER A 97 3.49 29.32 95.70
C SER A 97 1.98 29.18 95.96
N VAL A 98 1.23 30.28 95.84
CA VAL A 98 -0.24 30.30 95.93
C VAL A 98 -0.87 29.38 94.88
N VAL A 99 -0.49 29.51 93.61
CA VAL A 99 -1.01 28.65 92.51
C VAL A 99 -0.55 27.19 92.64
N THR A 100 0.61 26.92 93.21
CA THR A 100 1.06 25.54 93.47
C THR A 100 0.29 24.88 94.63
N ALA A 101 -0.17 25.67 95.61
CA ALA A 101 -1.02 25.20 96.71
C ALA A 101 -2.51 25.07 96.31
N HIS A 102 -2.99 25.95 95.43
CA HIS A 102 -4.38 26.04 95.00
C HIS A 102 -4.55 25.70 93.52
N GLN A 103 -4.86 24.43 93.23
CA GLN A 103 -5.11 23.94 91.87
C GLN A 103 -6.34 24.60 91.20
N GLU A 104 -7.20 25.27 91.98
CA GLU A 104 -8.30 26.07 91.46
C GLU A 104 -7.88 27.47 90.96
N LEU A 105 -6.59 27.83 91.06
CA LEU A 105 -6.03 29.11 90.61
C LEU A 105 -4.99 28.91 89.49
N MET A 106 -4.80 29.94 88.67
CA MET A 106 -3.88 29.94 87.53
C MET A 106 -3.20 31.30 87.39
N LEU A 107 -1.86 31.32 87.35
CA LEU A 107 -1.05 32.50 87.09
C LEU A 107 -0.73 32.59 85.59
N THR A 108 -0.99 33.73 84.96
CA THR A 108 -0.63 33.97 83.54
C THR A 108 -0.37 35.46 83.32
N GLN A 109 0.74 35.81 82.66
CA GLN A 109 1.13 37.19 82.29
C GLN A 109 1.13 38.24 83.42
N GLY A 110 1.21 37.83 84.69
CA GLY A 110 1.13 38.73 85.85
C GLY A 110 -0.28 38.90 86.41
N GLU A 111 -1.22 38.04 86.05
CA GLU A 111 -2.56 37.95 86.64
C GLU A 111 -2.81 36.57 87.25
N ILE A 112 -3.53 36.52 88.37
CA ILE A 112 -4.06 35.27 88.93
C ILE A 112 -5.56 35.21 88.64
N MET A 113 -5.99 34.10 88.03
CA MET A 113 -7.38 33.81 87.68
C MET A 113 -7.87 32.55 88.39
N SER A 114 -9.11 32.55 88.87
CA SER A 114 -9.75 31.37 89.46
C SER A 114 -10.47 30.51 88.41
N SER A 115 -10.66 29.23 88.72
CA SER A 115 -11.53 28.36 87.92
C SER A 115 -12.99 28.82 87.91
N SER A 116 -13.46 29.55 88.94
CA SER A 116 -14.83 30.09 88.96
C SER A 116 -15.01 31.26 88.00
N TYR A 117 -14.00 32.11 87.82
CA TYR A 117 -13.99 33.13 86.76
C TYR A 117 -14.11 32.48 85.37
N TRP A 118 -13.33 31.43 85.12
CA TRP A 118 -13.39 30.67 83.87
C TRP A 118 -14.70 29.88 83.68
N ASP A 119 -15.40 29.51 84.75
CA ASP A 119 -16.74 28.91 84.66
C ASP A 119 -17.77 29.96 84.23
N SER A 120 -17.81 31.15 84.84
CA SER A 120 -18.72 32.23 84.43
C SER A 120 -18.43 32.78 83.02
N VAL A 121 -17.15 32.92 82.65
CA VAL A 121 -16.74 33.27 81.27
C VAL A 121 -17.19 32.20 80.27
N ALA A 122 -17.15 30.91 80.65
CA ALA A 122 -17.67 29.84 79.80
C ALA A 122 -19.21 29.83 79.70
N GLU A 123 -19.94 30.32 80.70
CA GLU A 123 -21.38 30.54 80.63
C GLU A 123 -21.72 31.69 79.66
N GLU A 124 -21.02 32.83 79.74
CA GLU A 124 -21.16 33.95 78.79
C GLU A 124 -20.85 33.54 77.34
N ILE A 125 -19.71 32.86 77.13
CA ILE A 125 -19.33 32.29 75.82
C ILE A 125 -20.39 31.30 75.32
N ASN A 126 -21.00 30.52 76.21
CA ASN A 126 -22.06 29.59 75.83
C ASN A 126 -23.33 30.31 75.38
N GLU A 127 -23.81 31.31 76.13
CA GLU A 127 -24.99 32.10 75.75
C GLU A 127 -24.77 32.77 74.39
N ARG A 128 -23.65 33.48 74.24
CA ARG A 128 -23.25 34.13 72.99
C ARG A 128 -23.15 33.14 71.83
N LEU A 129 -22.65 31.92 72.07
CA LEU A 129 -22.57 30.87 71.06
C LEU A 129 -23.95 30.36 70.63
N GLN A 130 -24.92 30.25 71.55
CA GLN A 130 -26.29 29.87 71.17
C GLN A 130 -26.98 30.97 70.35
N GLU A 131 -26.68 32.26 70.59
CA GLU A 131 -27.16 33.37 69.76
C GLU A 131 -26.53 33.36 68.35
N CYS A 132 -25.20 33.37 68.27
CA CYS A 132 -24.46 33.53 67.01
C CYS A 132 -24.36 32.23 66.17
N SER A 133 -24.75 31.08 66.72
CA SER A 133 -24.53 29.72 66.17
C SER A 133 -23.06 29.30 65.99
N GLN A 134 -22.13 30.24 65.79
CA GLN A 134 -20.68 30.06 65.66
C GLN A 134 -19.91 31.28 66.22
N ILE A 135 -18.72 31.07 66.78
CA ILE A 135 -17.80 32.13 67.29
C ILE A 135 -16.34 31.73 67.02
N ALA A 136 -15.48 32.68 66.60
CA ALA A 136 -14.05 32.43 66.46
C ALA A 136 -13.31 32.49 67.82
N LEU A 137 -12.43 31.52 68.09
CA LEU A 137 -11.66 31.49 69.35
C LEU A 137 -10.70 32.69 69.48
N THR A 138 -10.26 33.26 68.35
CA THR A 138 -9.49 34.50 68.29
C THR A 138 -10.28 35.74 68.69
N GLU A 139 -11.60 35.76 68.47
CA GLU A 139 -12.49 36.84 68.92
C GLU A 139 -12.61 36.80 70.45
N ILE A 140 -12.82 35.62 71.02
CA ILE A 140 -12.87 35.39 72.47
C ILE A 140 -11.54 35.77 73.14
N ALA A 141 -10.41 35.35 72.55
CA ALA A 141 -9.08 35.70 73.05
C ALA A 141 -8.82 37.22 73.05
N ALA A 142 -9.29 37.93 72.03
CA ALA A 142 -9.21 39.39 71.96
C ALA A 142 -10.14 40.09 72.95
N GLN A 143 -11.38 39.63 73.11
CA GLN A 143 -12.36 40.17 74.07
C GLN A 143 -11.89 40.02 75.52
N LEU A 144 -11.30 38.87 75.86
CA LEU A 144 -10.78 38.59 77.21
C LEU A 144 -9.34 39.10 77.43
N ASN A 145 -8.68 39.64 76.40
CA ASN A 145 -7.27 40.05 76.42
C ASN A 145 -6.34 38.96 76.99
N VAL A 146 -6.33 37.78 76.35
CA VAL A 146 -5.49 36.62 76.73
C VAL A 146 -4.96 35.89 75.49
N GLY A 147 -3.96 35.02 75.67
CA GLY A 147 -3.43 34.18 74.58
C GLY A 147 -4.41 33.11 74.10
N LEU A 148 -4.42 32.83 72.79
CA LEU A 148 -5.33 31.87 72.16
C LEU A 148 -5.24 30.45 72.77
N ASP A 149 -4.01 30.00 73.05
CA ASP A 149 -3.74 28.69 73.65
C ASP A 149 -4.31 28.57 75.07
N LEU A 150 -4.34 29.69 75.82
CA LEU A 150 -4.98 29.74 77.13
C LEU A 150 -6.49 29.49 76.98
N VAL A 151 -7.16 30.22 76.08
CA VAL A 151 -8.61 30.06 75.83
C VAL A 151 -8.93 28.62 75.41
N ALA A 152 -8.12 28.03 74.53
CA ALA A 152 -8.26 26.62 74.17
C ALA A 152 -8.15 25.70 75.42
N SER A 153 -7.10 25.87 76.23
CA SER A 153 -6.84 25.03 77.40
C SER A 153 -7.89 25.13 78.52
N VAL A 154 -8.52 26.30 78.71
CA VAL A 154 -9.56 26.49 79.74
C VAL A 154 -10.96 26.12 79.24
N LEU A 155 -11.22 26.22 77.94
CA LEU A 155 -12.51 25.81 77.37
C LEU A 155 -12.62 24.31 77.09
N ASP A 156 -11.55 23.62 76.67
CA ASP A 156 -11.58 22.18 76.38
C ASP A 156 -12.25 21.32 77.48
N PRO A 157 -11.87 21.41 78.79
CA PRO A 157 -12.54 20.67 79.86
C PRO A 157 -13.97 21.16 80.19
N ARG A 158 -14.43 22.24 79.55
CA ARG A 158 -15.76 22.86 79.72
C ARG A 158 -16.70 22.60 78.54
N LEU A 159 -16.17 22.16 77.39
CA LEU A 159 -16.95 21.74 76.22
C LEU A 159 -17.90 20.59 76.58
N GLY A 160 -19.12 20.61 76.04
CA GLY A 160 -20.17 19.64 76.31
C GLY A 160 -20.82 19.73 77.70
N ARG A 161 -20.13 20.31 78.70
CA ARG A 161 -20.65 20.52 80.07
C ARG A 161 -21.27 21.91 80.24
N ILE A 162 -20.45 22.96 80.12
CA ILE A 162 -20.88 24.36 80.24
C ILE A 162 -21.14 24.91 78.83
N VAL A 163 -20.11 24.87 77.98
CA VAL A 163 -20.20 25.29 76.58
C VAL A 163 -20.82 24.17 75.75
N LYS A 164 -22.08 24.34 75.36
CA LYS A 164 -22.81 23.40 74.48
C LYS A 164 -22.43 23.67 73.02
N GLY A 165 -21.17 23.41 72.71
CA GLY A 165 -20.54 23.63 71.42
C GLY A 165 -19.44 22.61 71.10
N ARG A 166 -18.98 22.63 69.85
CA ARG A 166 -17.87 21.83 69.31
C ARG A 166 -16.78 22.78 68.82
N LEU A 167 -15.55 22.60 69.28
CA LEU A 167 -14.36 23.34 68.82
C LEU A 167 -13.73 22.62 67.63
N GLU A 168 -13.58 23.30 66.49
CA GLU A 168 -12.96 22.75 65.28
C GLU A 168 -12.43 23.89 64.39
N GLY A 169 -11.21 23.75 63.84
CA GLY A 169 -10.59 24.80 63.01
C GLY A 169 -10.42 26.15 63.72
N GLY A 170 -10.26 26.17 65.05
CA GLY A 170 -10.18 27.41 65.84
C GLY A 170 -11.51 28.16 65.98
N GLN A 171 -12.64 27.55 65.62
CA GLN A 171 -13.99 28.12 65.78
C GLN A 171 -14.85 27.20 66.65
N LEU A 172 -15.72 27.79 67.46
CA LEU A 172 -16.77 27.10 68.22
C LEU A 172 -18.06 27.12 67.42
N TYR A 173 -18.72 25.96 67.31
CA TYR A 173 -20.01 25.82 66.62
C TYR A 173 -21.05 25.19 67.55
N THR A 174 -22.31 25.63 67.47
CA THR A 174 -23.43 24.93 68.12
C THR A 174 -23.68 23.57 67.44
N PRO A 175 -24.13 22.53 68.19
CA PRO A 175 -24.51 21.25 67.59
C PRO A 175 -25.58 21.38 66.50
N ALA A 176 -26.47 22.37 66.61
CA ALA A 176 -27.47 22.70 65.60
C ALA A 176 -26.85 23.22 64.30
N TYR A 177 -25.83 24.09 64.38
CA TYR A 177 -25.08 24.56 63.21
C TYR A 177 -24.29 23.42 62.54
N VAL A 178 -23.59 22.61 63.34
CA VAL A 178 -22.86 21.42 62.85
C VAL A 178 -23.80 20.46 62.10
N ALA A 179 -25.00 20.20 62.65
CA ALA A 179 -26.01 19.38 61.99
C ALA A 179 -26.58 20.03 60.71
N ARG A 180 -26.78 21.35 60.69
CA ARG A 180 -27.22 22.12 59.51
C ARG A 180 -26.21 22.01 58.37
N VAL A 181 -24.94 22.33 58.63
CA VAL A 181 -23.86 22.27 57.63
C VAL A 181 -23.59 20.83 57.21
N GLY A 182 -23.62 19.86 58.13
CA GLY A 182 -23.53 18.43 57.81
C GLY A 182 -24.65 17.96 56.86
N ALA A 183 -25.88 18.45 57.05
CA ALA A 183 -26.98 18.18 56.12
C ALA A 183 -26.77 18.84 54.74
N MET A 184 -26.21 20.05 54.69
CA MET A 184 -25.87 20.73 53.43
C MET A 184 -24.74 20.01 52.67
N VAL A 185 -23.67 19.60 53.35
CA VAL A 185 -22.58 18.77 52.80
C VAL A 185 -23.14 17.46 52.25
N ARG A 186 -23.94 16.74 53.04
CA ARG A 186 -24.61 15.50 52.60
C ARG A 186 -25.51 15.74 51.39
N GLY A 187 -26.25 16.86 51.35
CA GLY A 187 -27.11 17.24 50.23
C GLY A 187 -26.34 17.47 48.95
N ALA A 188 -25.32 18.35 48.98
CA ALA A 188 -24.50 18.66 47.82
C ALA A 188 -23.74 17.44 47.28
N VAL A 189 -23.19 16.61 48.17
CA VAL A 189 -22.41 15.43 47.76
C VAL A 189 -23.32 14.27 47.29
N ARG A 190 -24.53 14.10 47.82
CA ARG A 190 -25.54 13.18 47.25
C ARG A 190 -26.13 13.67 45.93
N GLY A 191 -26.26 14.99 45.75
CA GLY A 191 -26.68 15.62 44.49
C GLY A 191 -25.60 15.60 43.39
N THR A 192 -24.34 15.36 43.77
CA THR A 192 -23.22 15.21 42.83
C THR A 192 -23.30 13.85 42.12
N THR A 193 -23.62 13.86 40.82
CA THR A 193 -23.77 12.64 40.00
C THR A 193 -22.59 12.33 39.09
N VAL A 194 -21.56 13.19 39.06
CA VAL A 194 -20.36 13.07 38.21
C VAL A 194 -19.06 13.28 39.02
N PRO A 195 -17.89 12.81 38.55
CA PRO A 195 -16.63 13.00 39.26
C PRO A 195 -16.30 14.49 39.43
N THR A 196 -16.16 14.95 40.66
CA THR A 196 -16.12 16.38 41.01
C THR A 196 -14.99 16.68 41.99
N ASN A 197 -14.39 17.87 41.87
CA ASN A 197 -13.42 18.36 42.86
C ASN A 197 -14.18 18.97 44.06
N LEU A 198 -13.98 18.41 45.25
CA LEU A 198 -14.64 18.82 46.49
C LEU A 198 -14.37 20.29 46.84
N THR A 199 -13.22 20.86 46.49
CA THR A 199 -12.94 22.28 46.73
C THR A 199 -13.98 23.20 46.06
N VAL A 200 -14.48 22.83 44.87
CA VAL A 200 -15.54 23.59 44.19
C VAL A 200 -16.86 23.50 44.96
N VAL A 201 -17.19 22.30 45.46
CA VAL A 201 -18.38 22.06 46.30
C VAL A 201 -18.30 22.86 47.60
N TRP A 202 -17.12 22.91 48.23
CA TRP A 202 -16.88 23.66 49.47
C TRP A 202 -17.00 25.17 49.24
N SER A 203 -16.45 25.71 48.15
CA SER A 203 -16.64 27.12 47.79
C SER A 203 -18.11 27.47 47.52
N SER A 204 -18.87 26.62 46.83
CA SER A 204 -20.31 26.84 46.62
C SER A 204 -21.13 26.75 47.91
N LEU A 205 -20.80 25.82 48.82
CA LEU A 205 -21.45 25.75 50.14
C LEU A 205 -21.09 26.96 51.03
N GLN A 206 -19.86 27.45 50.96
CA GLN A 206 -19.43 28.65 51.67
C GLN A 206 -20.17 29.90 51.20
N GLN A 207 -20.36 30.07 49.87
CA GLN A 207 -21.18 31.15 49.32
C GLN A 207 -22.65 31.04 49.81
N LEU A 208 -23.25 29.85 49.72
CA LEU A 208 -24.62 29.63 50.18
C LEU A 208 -24.81 29.91 51.67
N LEU A 209 -23.81 29.63 52.52
CA LEU A 209 -23.85 29.99 53.94
C LEU A 209 -23.76 31.51 54.14
N GLN A 210 -22.94 32.23 53.37
CA GLN A 210 -22.90 33.71 53.41
C GLN A 210 -24.21 34.35 52.94
N GLU A 211 -24.93 33.72 52.00
CA GLU A 211 -26.26 34.16 51.56
C GLU A 211 -27.36 33.87 52.61
N ILE A 212 -27.20 32.82 53.44
CA ILE A 212 -28.16 32.42 54.48
C ILE A 212 -27.94 33.17 55.81
N ASP A 213 -26.70 33.23 56.29
CA ASP A 213 -26.31 33.86 57.57
C ASP A 213 -26.06 35.38 57.42
N GLY A 214 -26.11 35.90 56.18
CA GLY A 214 -25.99 37.32 55.85
C GLY A 214 -24.63 37.93 56.18
N THR A 215 -24.60 39.25 56.40
CA THR A 215 -23.36 40.00 56.73
C THR A 215 -22.75 39.65 58.09
N SER A 216 -23.33 38.70 58.83
CA SER A 216 -22.84 38.21 60.12
C SER A 216 -22.28 36.78 60.03
N GLY A 217 -22.35 36.12 58.87
CA GLY A 217 -21.77 34.80 58.66
C GLY A 217 -20.24 34.82 58.65
N LEU A 218 -19.60 34.33 59.71
CA LEU A 218 -18.17 34.05 59.73
C LEU A 218 -17.81 33.03 58.63
N ALA A 219 -16.61 33.18 58.06
CA ALA A 219 -16.12 32.28 57.03
C ALA A 219 -15.75 30.91 57.64
N VAL A 220 -16.56 29.91 57.35
CA VAL A 220 -16.29 28.50 57.67
C VAL A 220 -15.11 28.00 56.84
N GLU A 221 -14.12 27.35 57.48
CA GLU A 221 -12.96 26.80 56.78
C GLU A 221 -13.31 25.60 55.89
N GLY A 222 -12.56 25.44 54.80
CA GLY A 222 -12.56 24.23 53.96
C GLY A 222 -12.28 22.93 54.75
N SER A 223 -11.52 23.03 55.85
CA SER A 223 -11.20 21.94 56.76
C SER A 223 -12.46 21.35 57.42
N PHE A 224 -13.44 22.18 57.78
CA PHE A 224 -14.67 21.79 58.46
C PHE A 224 -15.61 21.02 57.52
N PHE A 225 -15.84 21.52 56.31
CA PHE A 225 -16.62 20.80 55.29
C PHE A 225 -15.99 19.44 54.97
N GLN A 226 -14.65 19.38 54.87
CA GLN A 226 -13.92 18.13 54.64
C GLN A 226 -14.04 17.16 55.84
N SER A 227 -14.00 17.66 57.08
CA SER A 227 -14.21 16.85 58.29
C SER A 227 -15.61 16.21 58.31
N LEU A 228 -16.65 17.01 58.05
CA LEU A 228 -18.03 16.54 57.96
C LEU A 228 -18.23 15.51 56.84
N PHE A 229 -17.66 15.76 55.66
CA PHE A 229 -17.69 14.81 54.54
C PHE A 229 -16.97 13.50 54.87
N ASN A 230 -15.79 13.56 55.50
CA ASN A 230 -15.05 12.36 55.92
C ASN A 230 -15.86 11.54 56.94
N GLY A 231 -16.62 12.20 57.83
CA GLY A 231 -17.60 11.56 58.72
C GLY A 231 -18.70 10.83 57.95
N LEU A 232 -19.39 11.53 57.04
CA LEU A 232 -20.47 10.96 56.21
C LEU A 232 -20.04 9.77 55.35
N VAL A 233 -18.79 9.76 54.86
CA VAL A 233 -18.22 8.62 54.13
C VAL A 233 -17.89 7.46 55.08
N LYS A 234 -17.33 7.75 56.26
CA LYS A 234 -17.02 6.74 57.29
C LYS A 234 -18.28 6.07 57.87
N GLU A 235 -19.37 6.82 57.97
CA GLU A 235 -20.68 6.37 58.47
C GLU A 235 -21.51 5.65 57.39
N GLY A 236 -21.10 5.69 56.12
CA GLY A 236 -21.82 5.07 55.00
C GLY A 236 -23.03 5.88 54.49
N GLU A 237 -23.29 7.06 55.06
CA GLU A 237 -24.32 8.01 54.59
C GLU A 237 -24.06 8.47 53.13
N VAL A 238 -22.82 8.41 52.67
CA VAL A 238 -22.42 8.81 51.31
C VAL A 238 -21.51 7.74 50.70
N LEU A 239 -21.91 7.19 49.54
CA LEU A 239 -21.21 6.10 48.86
C LEU A 239 -20.48 6.59 47.60
N GLY A 240 -19.21 6.18 47.45
CA GLY A 240 -18.34 6.53 46.33
C GLY A 240 -16.87 6.32 46.67
N SER A 241 -15.97 6.91 45.89
CA SER A 241 -14.52 6.85 46.15
C SER A 241 -13.87 8.23 46.08
N LEU A 242 -12.93 8.49 46.99
CA LEU A 242 -12.16 9.72 47.05
C LEU A 242 -10.74 9.46 46.52
N ARG A 243 -10.29 10.25 45.54
CA ARG A 243 -8.93 10.18 44.98
C ARG A 243 -8.16 11.45 45.32
N ALA A 244 -6.90 11.29 45.75
CA ALA A 244 -6.00 12.38 46.16
C ALA A 244 -6.60 13.36 47.18
N GLY A 245 -7.50 12.90 48.07
CA GLY A 245 -8.15 13.71 49.10
C GLY A 245 -9.23 14.70 48.62
N VAL A 246 -9.26 15.06 47.33
CA VAL A 246 -10.15 16.12 46.80
C VAL A 246 -11.03 15.70 45.61
N HIS A 247 -10.72 14.62 44.89
CA HIS A 247 -11.51 14.18 43.74
C HIS A 247 -12.53 13.13 44.15
N TRP A 248 -13.78 13.56 44.34
CA TRP A 248 -14.90 12.68 44.65
C TRP A 248 -15.44 12.01 43.39
N THR A 249 -15.64 10.69 43.44
CA THR A 249 -16.29 9.89 42.39
C THR A 249 -17.51 9.18 43.02
N PRO A 250 -18.74 9.68 42.79
CA PRO A 250 -19.96 9.09 43.36
C PRO A 250 -20.16 7.62 42.98
N ALA A 251 -20.72 6.80 43.86
CA ALA A 251 -21.00 5.40 43.56
C ALA A 251 -21.97 5.23 42.39
N VAL A 252 -23.00 6.09 42.29
CA VAL A 252 -23.95 6.10 41.15
C VAL A 252 -23.25 6.29 39.80
N PHE A 253 -22.22 7.16 39.75
CA PHE A 253 -21.41 7.33 38.54
C PHE A 253 -20.58 6.09 38.22
N ALA A 254 -19.95 5.49 39.23
CA ALA A 254 -19.13 4.29 39.04
C ALA A 254 -19.95 3.07 38.58
N VAL A 255 -21.20 2.94 39.07
CA VAL A 255 -22.15 1.92 38.60
C VAL A 255 -22.58 2.21 37.16
N ALA A 256 -23.06 3.42 36.86
CA ALA A 256 -23.51 3.78 35.50
C ALA A 256 -22.37 3.68 34.46
N GLN A 257 -21.14 4.08 34.80
CA GLN A 257 -19.94 3.91 33.97
C GLN A 257 -19.67 2.42 33.69
N LYS A 258 -19.75 1.57 34.72
CA LYS A 258 -19.56 0.12 34.60
C LYS A 258 -20.64 -0.50 33.69
N GLU A 259 -21.90 -0.24 33.99
CA GLU A 259 -23.06 -0.78 33.26
C GLU A 259 -23.10 -0.30 31.81
N PHE A 260 -22.73 0.94 31.52
CA PHE A 260 -22.60 1.43 30.15
C PHE A 260 -21.54 0.62 29.37
N VAL A 261 -20.34 0.41 29.94
CA VAL A 261 -19.27 -0.33 29.23
C VAL A 261 -19.63 -1.81 29.07
N GLU A 262 -20.27 -2.42 30.07
CA GLU A 262 -20.72 -3.82 30.00
C GLU A 262 -21.87 -4.01 29.01
N SER A 263 -22.85 -3.10 28.97
CA SER A 263 -23.95 -3.11 28.00
C SER A 263 -23.48 -2.80 26.57
N PHE A 264 -22.64 -1.77 26.38
CA PHE A 264 -22.16 -1.37 25.06
C PHE A 264 -21.28 -2.45 24.44
N PHE A 265 -20.29 -2.99 25.19
CA PHE A 265 -19.36 -3.99 24.67
C PHE A 265 -20.05 -5.32 24.38
N SER A 266 -21.00 -5.76 25.21
CA SER A 266 -21.75 -7.01 24.98
C SER A 266 -22.73 -6.92 23.80
N GLN A 267 -23.30 -5.74 23.53
CA GLN A 267 -24.20 -5.53 22.37
C GLN A 267 -23.42 -5.37 21.05
N ASN A 268 -22.31 -4.62 21.05
CA ASN A 268 -21.63 -4.22 19.83
C ASN A 268 -20.40 -5.08 19.49
N SER A 269 -19.90 -5.92 20.41
CA SER A 269 -18.62 -6.63 20.29
C SER A 269 -17.37 -5.73 20.14
N PHE A 270 -17.50 -4.41 20.31
CA PHE A 270 -16.37 -3.46 20.35
C PHE A 270 -16.66 -2.25 21.24
N ILE A 271 -15.62 -1.48 21.56
CA ILE A 271 -15.74 -0.15 22.18
C ILE A 271 -14.52 0.72 21.84
N THR A 272 -14.75 2.00 21.48
CA THR A 272 -13.66 2.93 21.12
C THR A 272 -12.97 3.48 22.38
N TYR A 273 -11.67 3.76 22.28
CA TYR A 273 -10.92 4.39 23.38
C TYR A 273 -11.42 5.82 23.65
N GLU A 274 -11.91 6.53 22.63
CA GLU A 274 -12.49 7.86 22.76
C GLU A 274 -13.77 7.85 23.64
N ALA A 275 -14.65 6.85 23.47
CA ALA A 275 -15.83 6.69 24.32
C ALA A 275 -15.45 6.46 25.79
N LEU A 276 -14.40 5.66 26.04
CA LEU A 276 -13.89 5.39 27.40
C LEU A 276 -13.22 6.62 28.02
N HIS A 277 -12.52 7.43 27.23
CA HIS A 277 -11.99 8.71 27.70
C HIS A 277 -13.12 9.71 28.03
N LYS A 278 -14.20 9.79 27.21
CA LYS A 278 -15.41 10.57 27.51
C LYS A 278 -16.10 10.12 28.80
N LEU A 279 -16.03 8.83 29.14
CA LEU A 279 -16.51 8.27 30.41
C LEU A 279 -15.55 8.51 31.60
N GLY A 280 -14.41 9.17 31.42
CA GLY A 280 -13.44 9.45 32.48
C GLY A 280 -12.51 8.28 32.82
N ILE A 281 -12.30 7.33 31.90
CA ILE A 281 -11.35 6.22 32.05
C ILE A 281 -10.02 6.62 31.39
N PRO A 282 -8.93 6.85 32.16
CA PRO A 282 -7.67 7.38 31.61
C PRO A 282 -6.76 6.31 30.99
N GLN A 283 -7.02 5.01 31.25
CA GLN A 283 -6.24 3.89 30.73
C GLN A 283 -7.17 2.82 30.11
N PRO A 284 -7.77 3.09 28.94
CA PRO A 284 -8.80 2.22 28.34
C PRO A 284 -8.34 0.77 28.15
N ILE A 285 -7.14 0.56 27.59
CA ILE A 285 -6.61 -0.77 27.29
C ILE A 285 -6.48 -1.61 28.57
N GLN A 286 -5.85 -1.09 29.63
CA GLN A 286 -5.67 -1.80 30.90
C GLN A 286 -7.02 -2.07 31.60
N PHE A 287 -7.94 -1.11 31.54
CA PHE A 287 -9.29 -1.24 32.11
C PHE A 287 -10.11 -2.34 31.41
N LEU A 288 -10.00 -2.46 30.08
CA LEU A 288 -10.71 -3.48 29.33
C LEU A 288 -10.06 -4.86 29.43
N GLN A 289 -8.73 -4.96 29.28
CA GLN A 289 -8.03 -6.25 29.34
C GLN A 289 -8.19 -6.96 30.69
N SER A 290 -8.29 -6.20 31.80
CA SER A 290 -8.55 -6.75 33.14
C SER A 290 -10.00 -7.20 33.37
N ARG A 291 -10.93 -6.88 32.45
CA ARG A 291 -12.35 -7.26 32.48
C ARG A 291 -12.73 -8.28 31.41
N TYR A 292 -12.09 -8.22 30.25
CA TYR A 292 -12.37 -9.01 29.05
C TYR A 292 -11.07 -9.62 28.50
N PRO A 293 -10.55 -10.71 29.08
CA PRO A 293 -9.27 -11.30 28.68
C PRO A 293 -9.22 -11.75 27.21
N GLU A 294 -10.37 -12.17 26.66
CA GLU A 294 -10.49 -12.60 25.26
C GLU A 294 -10.40 -11.45 24.25
N GLY A 295 -10.67 -10.21 24.68
CA GLY A 295 -10.71 -9.05 23.79
C GLY A 295 -9.33 -8.57 23.35
N LYS A 296 -9.22 -8.11 22.10
CA LYS A 296 -7.95 -7.65 21.51
C LYS A 296 -7.92 -6.11 21.43
N PRO A 297 -6.85 -5.45 21.90
CA PRO A 297 -6.67 -4.01 21.72
C PRO A 297 -6.16 -3.68 20.31
N LEU A 298 -6.92 -2.90 19.54
CA LEU A 298 -6.49 -2.38 18.25
C LEU A 298 -5.74 -1.05 18.42
N VAL A 299 -5.91 -0.08 17.52
CA VAL A 299 -5.21 1.23 17.55
C VAL A 299 -6.11 2.30 18.14
N THR A 300 -7.38 2.37 17.74
CA THR A 300 -8.39 3.30 18.27
C THR A 300 -9.45 2.63 19.14
N THR A 301 -9.57 1.30 19.03
CA THR A 301 -10.73 0.52 19.47
C THR A 301 -10.31 -0.79 20.11
N PHE A 302 -11.14 -1.35 20.98
CA PHE A 302 -10.99 -2.68 21.55
C PHE A 302 -12.11 -3.58 21.04
N VAL A 303 -11.77 -4.80 20.61
CA VAL A 303 -12.73 -5.74 19.98
C VAL A 303 -12.82 -7.06 20.73
N HIS A 304 -14.01 -7.66 20.70
CA HIS A 304 -14.21 -9.04 21.10
C HIS A 304 -13.73 -10.00 20.00
N GLN A 305 -13.29 -11.19 20.41
CA GLN A 305 -12.73 -12.21 19.52
C GLN A 305 -13.68 -12.59 18.37
N SER A 306 -14.99 -12.62 18.61
CA SER A 306 -16.01 -12.94 17.60
C SER A 306 -16.04 -12.01 16.39
N MET A 307 -15.58 -10.75 16.52
CA MET A 307 -15.53 -9.83 15.37
C MET A 307 -14.26 -10.00 14.53
N ILE A 308 -13.21 -10.60 15.09
CA ILE A 308 -12.05 -11.08 14.33
C ILE A 308 -12.45 -12.35 13.57
N GLU A 309 -13.17 -13.28 14.22
CA GLU A 309 -13.67 -14.51 13.59
C GLU A 309 -14.65 -14.22 12.44
N MET A 310 -15.50 -13.20 12.58
CA MET A 310 -16.37 -12.70 11.50
C MET A 310 -15.57 -12.21 10.29
N LEU A 311 -14.51 -11.42 10.52
CA LEU A 311 -13.64 -10.91 9.45
C LEU A 311 -12.78 -12.01 8.80
N ASP A 312 -12.25 -12.93 9.60
CA ASP A 312 -11.46 -14.08 9.13
C ASP A 312 -12.32 -14.99 8.24
N ALA A 313 -13.56 -15.28 8.65
CA ALA A 313 -14.50 -16.08 7.84
C ALA A 313 -14.94 -15.38 6.54
N ALA A 314 -15.19 -14.06 6.58
CA ALA A 314 -15.55 -13.29 5.39
C ALA A 314 -14.39 -13.20 4.39
N THR A 315 -13.16 -12.99 4.88
CA THR A 315 -11.96 -12.95 4.03
C THR A 315 -11.54 -14.34 3.55
N GLU A 316 -11.79 -15.41 4.31
CA GLU A 316 -11.58 -16.80 3.86
C GLU A 316 -12.53 -17.19 2.72
N ASP A 317 -13.83 -16.88 2.82
CA ASP A 317 -14.80 -17.13 1.74
C ASP A 317 -14.44 -16.34 0.46
N ALA A 318 -13.96 -15.09 0.59
CA ALA A 318 -13.45 -14.32 -0.55
C ALA A 318 -12.17 -14.93 -1.17
N ILE A 319 -11.26 -15.47 -0.36
CA ILE A 319 -10.04 -16.12 -0.84
C ILE A 319 -10.37 -17.43 -1.58
N ASP A 320 -11.23 -18.28 -1.02
CA ASP A 320 -11.57 -19.58 -1.60
C ASP A 320 -12.52 -19.48 -2.81
N ARG A 321 -13.33 -18.41 -2.92
CA ARG A 321 -14.02 -18.04 -4.17
C ARG A 321 -13.10 -17.51 -5.26
N GLY A 322 -11.87 -17.12 -4.91
CA GLY A 322 -10.94 -16.49 -5.85
C GLY A 322 -11.31 -15.04 -6.17
N SER A 323 -11.83 -14.28 -5.21
CA SER A 323 -12.17 -12.86 -5.34
C SER A 323 -11.20 -11.97 -4.53
N TRP A 324 -11.68 -10.80 -4.14
CA TRP A 324 -11.07 -9.88 -3.19
C TRP A 324 -12.07 -9.54 -2.07
N SER A 325 -11.57 -8.92 -0.99
CA SER A 325 -12.38 -8.34 0.09
C SER A 325 -11.77 -7.01 0.52
N ASP A 326 -12.60 -5.99 0.68
CA ASP A 326 -12.28 -4.89 1.60
C ASP A 326 -12.52 -5.39 3.04
N SER A 327 -11.61 -5.08 3.95
CA SER A 327 -11.75 -5.40 5.38
C SER A 327 -12.31 -4.22 6.18
N LEU A 328 -12.35 -3.02 5.60
CA LEU A 328 -12.85 -1.81 6.24
C LEU A 328 -14.36 -1.63 6.03
N SER A 329 -14.89 -1.90 4.83
CA SER A 329 -16.34 -1.91 4.57
C SER A 329 -17.12 -2.98 5.37
N LEU A 330 -16.44 -4.06 5.78
CA LEU A 330 -16.98 -5.09 6.68
C LEU A 330 -17.01 -4.68 8.15
N LEU A 331 -16.40 -3.55 8.52
CA LEU A 331 -16.31 -3.06 9.90
C LEU A 331 -17.18 -1.82 10.13
N PRO A 332 -17.61 -1.56 11.39
CA PRO A 332 -18.33 -0.34 11.73
C PRO A 332 -17.54 0.92 11.37
N SER A 333 -18.22 1.99 10.96
CA SER A 333 -17.58 3.25 10.49
C SER A 333 -16.74 4.01 11.54
N SER A 334 -16.69 3.53 12.78
CA SER A 334 -15.76 3.98 13.82
C SER A 334 -14.36 3.38 13.72
N PHE A 335 -14.14 2.40 12.83
CA PHE A 335 -12.85 1.73 12.63
C PHE A 335 -11.97 2.50 11.65
N THR A 336 -10.66 2.51 11.90
CA THR A 336 -9.69 3.09 10.97
C THR A 336 -9.03 2.00 10.11
N PRO A 337 -8.41 2.35 8.95
CA PRO A 337 -7.56 1.44 8.20
C PRO A 337 -6.50 0.71 9.05
N GLN A 338 -5.99 1.37 10.09
CA GLN A 338 -4.98 0.83 11.01
C GLN A 338 -5.57 -0.19 11.99
N ASP A 339 -6.85 -0.04 12.36
CA ASP A 339 -7.59 -1.03 13.14
C ASP A 339 -7.90 -2.27 12.28
N ALA A 340 -8.37 -2.08 11.05
CA ALA A 340 -8.65 -3.17 10.10
C ALA A 340 -7.38 -3.99 9.79
N SER A 341 -6.27 -3.33 9.45
CA SER A 341 -4.96 -3.98 9.25
C SER A 341 -4.52 -4.80 10.47
N LYS A 342 -4.72 -4.26 11.67
CA LYS A 342 -4.38 -4.95 12.92
C LYS A 342 -5.32 -6.13 13.20
N MET A 343 -6.60 -6.07 12.80
CA MET A 343 -7.48 -7.24 12.84
C MET A 343 -7.05 -8.34 11.86
N LEU A 344 -6.64 -8.00 10.63
CA LEU A 344 -6.08 -8.95 9.67
C LEU A 344 -4.80 -9.64 10.18
N SER A 345 -4.03 -8.99 11.05
CA SER A 345 -2.88 -9.63 11.71
C SER A 345 -3.28 -10.75 12.69
N PHE A 346 -4.53 -10.77 13.16
CA PHE A 346 -5.10 -11.81 14.02
C PHE A 346 -5.97 -12.84 13.27
N CYS A 347 -6.32 -12.57 12.01
CA CYS A 347 -7.12 -13.45 11.15
C CYS A 347 -6.27 -14.65 10.68
N GLN A 348 -6.57 -15.86 11.18
CA GLN A 348 -5.74 -17.04 11.01
C GLN A 348 -5.79 -17.59 9.58
N SER A 349 -6.92 -17.51 8.89
CA SER A 349 -7.05 -17.93 7.50
C SER A 349 -6.31 -16.98 6.56
N VAL A 350 -6.37 -15.67 6.82
CA VAL A 350 -5.52 -14.65 6.15
C VAL A 350 -4.03 -14.94 6.36
N GLN A 351 -3.59 -15.19 7.60
CA GLN A 351 -2.19 -15.53 7.90
C GLN A 351 -1.73 -16.84 7.24
N ASN A 352 -2.62 -17.79 6.97
CA ASN A 352 -2.32 -19.03 6.25
C ASN A 352 -2.29 -18.82 4.72
N ALA A 353 -3.17 -17.99 4.19
CA ALA A 353 -3.21 -17.64 2.77
C ALA A 353 -1.96 -16.84 2.33
N LEU A 354 -1.49 -15.91 3.18
CA LEU A 354 -0.22 -15.20 2.97
C LEU A 354 0.97 -16.16 2.92
N LYS A 355 1.11 -17.07 3.91
CA LYS A 355 2.22 -18.05 3.98
C LYS A 355 2.22 -19.06 2.82
N SER A 356 1.05 -19.35 2.25
CA SER A 356 0.90 -20.24 1.10
C SER A 356 0.88 -19.51 -0.25
N ASN A 357 1.11 -18.19 -0.26
CA ASN A 357 1.04 -17.31 -1.42
C ASN A 357 -0.30 -17.43 -2.20
N LYS A 358 -1.39 -17.76 -1.49
CA LYS A 358 -2.78 -17.84 -1.97
C LYS A 358 -3.48 -16.48 -1.96
N ALA A 359 -3.04 -15.54 -1.13
CA ALA A 359 -3.58 -14.19 -1.04
C ALA A 359 -2.49 -13.17 -0.73
N HIS A 360 -2.78 -11.90 -1.01
CA HIS A 360 -1.91 -10.76 -0.75
C HIS A 360 -2.73 -9.67 -0.04
N ILE A 361 -2.14 -9.00 0.97
CA ILE A 361 -2.72 -7.79 1.56
C ILE A 361 -2.22 -6.57 0.77
N PHE A 362 -3.10 -5.63 0.51
CA PHE A 362 -2.86 -4.42 -0.26
C PHE A 362 -3.47 -3.20 0.45
N GLY A 363 -2.79 -2.05 0.41
CA GLY A 363 -3.22 -0.85 1.13
C GLY A 363 -3.38 -1.05 2.64
N ASP A 364 -2.74 -2.07 3.21
CA ASP A 364 -2.86 -2.57 4.59
C ASP A 364 -4.22 -3.18 5.02
N PHE A 365 -5.30 -3.07 4.23
CA PHE A 365 -6.63 -3.60 4.58
C PHE A 365 -7.44 -4.27 3.46
N TYR A 366 -7.03 -4.21 2.19
CA TYR A 366 -7.64 -5.04 1.13
C TYR A 366 -6.97 -6.41 1.08
N VAL A 367 -7.76 -7.48 0.95
CA VAL A 367 -7.27 -8.86 0.82
C VAL A 367 -7.63 -9.36 -0.59
N LEU A 368 -6.62 -9.66 -1.41
CA LEU A 368 -6.81 -10.13 -2.79
C LEU A 368 -6.29 -11.56 -2.94
N SER A 369 -7.10 -12.46 -3.49
CA SER A 369 -6.63 -13.82 -3.82
C SER A 369 -5.65 -13.81 -5.00
N SER A 370 -4.74 -14.79 -5.02
CA SER A 370 -3.76 -14.97 -6.09
C SER A 370 -4.39 -15.42 -7.41
N SER A 371 -5.56 -16.06 -7.36
CA SER A 371 -6.41 -16.35 -8.53
C SER A 371 -6.97 -15.06 -9.12
N PHE A 372 -7.63 -14.21 -8.31
CA PHE A 372 -8.15 -12.92 -8.76
C PHE A 372 -7.08 -12.05 -9.45
N ILE A 373 -5.91 -11.94 -8.81
CA ILE A 373 -4.74 -11.23 -9.37
C ILE A 373 -4.31 -11.82 -10.72
N LYS A 374 -4.26 -13.16 -10.83
CA LYS A 374 -3.87 -13.85 -12.06
C LYS A 374 -4.91 -13.65 -13.16
N ASP A 375 -6.20 -13.75 -12.86
CA ASP A 375 -7.27 -13.68 -13.85
C ASP A 375 -7.40 -12.26 -14.43
N ILE A 376 -7.17 -11.22 -13.61
CA ILE A 376 -6.97 -9.83 -14.09
C ILE A 376 -5.77 -9.77 -15.05
N CYS A 377 -4.62 -10.33 -14.68
CA CYS A 377 -3.43 -10.30 -15.54
C CYS A 377 -3.65 -11.05 -16.86
N ASP A 378 -4.23 -12.25 -16.84
CA ASP A 378 -4.51 -13.05 -18.03
C ASP A 378 -5.52 -12.35 -18.97
N HIS A 379 -6.55 -11.68 -18.42
CA HIS A 379 -7.48 -10.89 -19.23
C HIS A 379 -6.81 -9.64 -19.85
N VAL A 380 -6.01 -8.90 -19.09
CA VAL A 380 -5.33 -7.70 -19.60
C VAL A 380 -4.29 -8.06 -20.67
N VAL A 381 -3.57 -9.18 -20.50
CA VAL A 381 -2.63 -9.69 -21.53
C VAL A 381 -3.38 -10.14 -22.80
N LYS A 382 -4.56 -10.77 -22.67
CA LYS A 382 -5.41 -11.15 -23.81
C LYS A 382 -5.92 -9.95 -24.61
N GLU A 383 -6.22 -8.84 -23.95
CA GLU A 383 -6.57 -7.57 -24.61
C GLU A 383 -5.37 -6.88 -25.29
N LEU A 384 -4.15 -7.07 -24.77
CA LEU A 384 -2.92 -6.65 -25.46
C LEU A 384 -2.66 -7.46 -26.74
N GLU A 385 -3.05 -8.74 -26.77
CA GLU A 385 -2.96 -9.60 -27.96
C GLU A 385 -3.91 -9.13 -29.07
N THR A 386 -5.18 -8.82 -28.76
CA THR A 386 -6.18 -8.38 -29.77
C THR A 386 -5.85 -7.01 -30.36
N LEU A 387 -5.27 -6.10 -29.59
CA LEU A 387 -4.86 -4.76 -30.04
C LEU A 387 -3.66 -4.79 -30.99
N ASP A 388 -2.64 -5.61 -30.74
CA ASP A 388 -1.44 -5.70 -31.61
C ASP A 388 -1.82 -6.29 -32.99
N VAL A 389 -2.68 -7.32 -33.01
CA VAL A 389 -3.25 -7.90 -34.25
C VAL A 389 -4.06 -6.84 -35.03
N SER A 390 -4.97 -6.13 -34.36
CA SER A 390 -5.82 -5.11 -35.00
C SER A 390 -5.00 -3.97 -35.62
N ARG A 391 -3.89 -3.59 -34.98
CA ARG A 391 -2.98 -2.53 -35.43
C ARG A 391 -2.09 -2.97 -36.59
N SER A 392 -1.72 -4.26 -36.66
CA SER A 392 -0.96 -4.85 -37.77
C SER A 392 -1.83 -5.09 -39.01
N ALA A 393 -3.12 -5.39 -38.83
CA ALA A 393 -4.10 -5.64 -39.91
C ALA A 393 -4.55 -4.39 -40.70
N GLY A 394 -3.90 -3.23 -40.53
CA GLY A 394 -4.13 -2.03 -41.34
C GLY A 394 -5.51 -1.38 -41.20
N THR A 395 -6.34 -1.81 -40.25
CA THR A 395 -7.71 -1.32 -40.09
C THR A 395 -7.72 0.01 -39.36
N THR A 396 -8.09 1.09 -40.06
CA THR A 396 -8.24 2.42 -39.48
C THR A 396 -9.46 2.48 -38.57
N MET A 397 -9.26 2.53 -37.25
CA MET A 397 -10.34 2.80 -36.29
C MET A 397 -10.90 4.21 -36.45
N PRO A 398 -12.24 4.40 -36.30
CA PRO A 398 -12.89 5.68 -36.57
C PRO A 398 -12.69 6.71 -35.46
N GLY A 399 -12.53 7.97 -35.87
CA GLY A 399 -12.99 9.16 -35.16
C GLY A 399 -12.65 9.32 -33.67
N ASN A 400 -11.44 9.76 -33.35
CA ASN A 400 -11.23 10.46 -32.07
C ASN A 400 -11.94 11.83 -32.13
N VAL A 401 -13.02 11.99 -31.36
CA VAL A 401 -13.88 13.17 -31.39
C VAL A 401 -13.17 14.37 -30.74
N LYS A 402 -12.85 15.39 -31.53
CA LYS A 402 -12.40 16.69 -31.01
C LYS A 402 -13.57 17.42 -30.35
N VAL A 403 -13.59 17.48 -29.02
CA VAL A 403 -14.43 18.43 -28.29
C VAL A 403 -13.86 19.86 -28.51
N PRO A 404 -14.70 20.92 -28.68
CA PRO A 404 -14.22 22.26 -29.02
C PRO A 404 -13.49 22.97 -27.87
N ASN A 405 -12.70 23.99 -28.23
CA ASN A 405 -11.91 24.80 -27.30
C ASN A 405 -12.50 26.21 -27.17
N GLU A 406 -13.32 26.42 -26.14
CA GLU A 406 -13.70 27.74 -25.62
C GLU A 406 -13.58 27.71 -24.08
N ALA A 407 -13.19 28.78 -23.38
CA ALA A 407 -12.84 30.12 -23.83
C ALA A 407 -11.55 30.63 -23.16
N LYS A 408 -10.76 31.44 -23.88
CA LYS A 408 -9.55 32.07 -23.36
C LYS A 408 -9.79 33.56 -23.11
N VAL A 409 -9.98 33.93 -21.84
CA VAL A 409 -10.01 35.34 -21.39
C VAL A 409 -8.69 35.66 -20.68
N GLY A 410 -8.00 36.72 -21.09
CA GLY A 410 -6.73 37.16 -20.51
C GLY A 410 -5.81 37.79 -21.56
N ARG A 411 -5.61 39.10 -21.48
CA ARG A 411 -4.82 39.89 -22.43
C ARG A 411 -3.31 39.65 -22.26
N GLU A 412 -2.57 39.87 -23.34
CA GLU A 412 -1.11 40.02 -23.32
C GLU A 412 -0.67 41.40 -22.77
N SER A 413 0.66 41.55 -22.66
CA SER A 413 1.43 42.80 -22.47
C SER A 413 1.37 43.46 -21.07
N SER A 414 2.49 43.94 -20.52
CA SER A 414 3.91 43.74 -20.91
C SER A 414 4.89 44.09 -19.79
N ARG A 415 6.04 43.40 -19.79
CA ARG A 415 7.41 43.85 -19.45
C ARG A 415 7.58 45.09 -18.56
N LEU A 416 8.53 45.01 -17.62
CA LEU A 416 9.83 45.70 -17.76
C LEU A 416 10.85 45.19 -16.72
N ASN A 417 12.12 45.16 -17.11
CA ASN A 417 13.26 45.38 -16.20
C ASN A 417 13.86 46.73 -16.61
N GLU A 418 14.27 47.52 -15.62
CA GLU A 418 14.94 48.81 -15.81
C GLU A 418 16.45 48.58 -16.10
N SER A 419 17.29 49.56 -16.45
CA SER A 419 17.16 51.02 -16.36
C SER A 419 18.05 51.78 -17.37
N ILE A 420 17.51 52.85 -17.95
CA ILE A 420 18.11 54.20 -18.14
C ILE A 420 19.47 54.33 -18.86
N GLU A 421 19.36 54.79 -20.11
CA GLU A 421 20.02 55.95 -20.76
C GLU A 421 21.49 56.37 -20.50
N MET A 422 22.16 56.73 -21.61
CA MET A 422 23.14 57.82 -21.71
C MET A 422 23.02 58.47 -23.12
N ALA A 423 23.39 59.75 -23.26
CA ALA A 423 23.21 60.51 -24.50
C ALA A 423 24.52 61.15 -25.01
N SER A 424 24.67 61.24 -26.35
CA SER A 424 25.59 62.12 -27.13
C SER A 424 27.08 62.10 -26.74
N ASP A 425 28.03 61.68 -27.57
CA ASP A 425 28.47 62.35 -28.80
C ASP A 425 29.70 61.62 -29.41
N GLY A 426 30.12 61.97 -30.64
CA GLY A 426 31.53 62.06 -31.03
C GLY A 426 32.33 60.80 -31.45
N GLY A 427 32.84 60.81 -32.70
CA GLY A 427 34.29 60.53 -32.85
C GLY A 427 34.81 59.26 -33.58
N ALA A 428 34.45 59.06 -34.86
CA ALA A 428 35.35 58.68 -35.96
C ALA A 428 36.28 57.42 -35.98
N ASN A 429 36.32 56.81 -37.18
CA ASN A 429 37.48 56.20 -37.89
C ASN A 429 37.92 54.71 -37.68
N ARG A 430 37.61 53.90 -38.71
CA ARG A 430 38.51 53.10 -39.58
C ARG A 430 39.42 51.97 -39.01
N GLN A 431 39.26 50.79 -39.65
CA GLN A 431 40.33 49.89 -40.17
C GLN A 431 41.24 49.17 -39.14
N ALA A 432 41.96 48.07 -39.45
CA ALA A 432 41.79 47.01 -40.46
C ALA A 432 42.65 45.77 -40.09
N ASP A 433 42.46 44.68 -40.82
CA ASP A 433 43.26 43.43 -40.86
C ASP A 433 44.78 43.57 -40.63
N LYS A 434 45.34 42.82 -39.66
CA LYS A 434 46.54 41.93 -39.79
C LYS A 434 47.11 41.41 -38.45
N GLY A 435 47.88 40.33 -38.54
CA GLY A 435 49.06 40.11 -37.67
C GLY A 435 49.16 38.75 -36.98
N SER A 436 50.28 38.03 -37.15
CA SER A 436 50.48 36.69 -36.54
C SER A 436 51.89 36.47 -35.96
N LYS A 437 51.96 35.56 -34.95
CA LYS A 437 53.11 34.73 -34.49
C LYS A 437 54.06 35.20 -33.37
N LYS A 438 54.21 34.29 -32.38
CA LYS A 438 55.44 33.91 -31.61
C LYS A 438 55.95 34.94 -30.57
N LYS A 439 56.76 34.62 -29.53
CA LYS A 439 57.59 33.46 -29.04
C LYS A 439 57.74 33.65 -27.48
N LYS A 440 58.26 32.80 -26.57
CA LYS A 440 58.86 31.44 -26.52
C LYS A 440 58.90 30.93 -25.05
N GLY A 441 58.36 29.75 -24.71
CA GLY A 441 58.82 28.94 -23.54
C GLY A 441 57.71 28.39 -22.61
N LYS A 442 57.86 27.21 -21.98
CA LYS A 442 58.97 26.22 -22.04
C LYS A 442 58.48 24.79 -21.67
N ALA A 443 58.89 23.80 -22.48
CA ALA A 443 59.08 22.34 -22.26
C ALA A 443 58.41 21.61 -21.05
N THR A 444 57.70 20.47 -21.14
CA THR A 444 58.05 19.10 -21.65
C THR A 444 59.28 18.45 -20.98
N GLY A 445 59.30 17.18 -20.55
CA GLY A 445 58.31 16.09 -20.52
C GLY A 445 58.95 14.68 -20.57
N ASN A 446 58.27 13.63 -20.06
CA ASN A 446 58.65 12.19 -20.08
C ASN A 446 59.92 11.80 -19.26
N ALA A 447 60.27 10.53 -18.95
CA ALA A 447 59.71 9.21 -19.30
C ALA A 447 60.03 8.08 -18.25
N VAL A 448 59.14 7.07 -18.18
CA VAL A 448 59.29 5.60 -17.95
C VAL A 448 60.61 4.99 -17.40
N VAL A 449 60.52 4.07 -16.41
CA VAL A 449 61.02 2.64 -16.40
C VAL A 449 61.08 2.05 -14.96
N ASN A 450 60.78 0.75 -14.83
CA ASN A 450 60.72 -0.05 -13.59
C ASN A 450 62.07 -0.34 -12.93
N LEU A 451 62.07 -0.71 -11.63
CA LEU A 451 62.61 -1.98 -11.10
C LEU A 451 62.36 -2.15 -9.57
N SER A 452 62.19 -3.40 -9.11
CA SER A 452 62.53 -4.00 -7.77
C SER A 452 62.43 -3.19 -6.45
N GLU A 453 61.99 -3.68 -5.28
CA GLU A 453 61.37 -4.94 -4.76
C GLU A 453 61.17 -4.77 -3.22
N SER A 454 60.63 -5.66 -2.36
CA SER A 454 59.96 -6.99 -2.44
C SER A 454 59.13 -7.26 -1.16
N GLY A 455 58.32 -8.32 -1.16
CA GLY A 455 57.77 -8.97 0.07
C GLY A 455 56.48 -8.39 0.67
N ALA A 456 55.65 -9.15 1.40
CA ALA A 456 55.69 -10.59 1.77
C ALA A 456 54.33 -10.98 2.41
N ASP A 457 53.82 -12.22 2.41
CA ASP A 457 54.02 -13.44 1.60
C ASP A 457 52.79 -14.38 1.85
N ASN A 458 53.01 -15.67 2.13
CA ASN A 458 52.08 -16.76 2.50
C ASN A 458 51.29 -17.48 1.38
N GLN A 459 51.22 -18.80 1.55
CA GLN A 459 50.87 -19.83 0.57
C GLN A 459 49.59 -20.57 1.09
N GLU A 460 49.00 -21.61 0.48
CA GLU A 460 49.56 -22.86 -0.04
C GLU A 460 48.91 -23.36 -1.35
N GLN A 461 49.37 -24.52 -1.84
CA GLN A 461 49.05 -25.11 -3.14
C GLN A 461 48.53 -26.55 -3.01
N THR A 462 47.92 -27.08 -4.07
CA THR A 462 48.27 -28.38 -4.71
C THR A 462 47.51 -28.46 -6.04
N SER A 463 48.15 -28.51 -7.22
CA SER A 463 48.86 -29.65 -7.87
C SER A 463 47.87 -30.72 -8.42
N THR A 464 48.08 -31.37 -9.58
CA THR A 464 49.31 -31.71 -10.33
C THR A 464 49.16 -31.53 -11.87
N LYS A 465 50.18 -31.90 -12.66
CA LYS A 465 50.25 -31.81 -14.14
C LYS A 465 50.44 -33.19 -14.78
N SER A 466 50.07 -33.34 -16.06
CA SER A 466 50.80 -34.23 -16.99
C SER A 466 50.76 -33.73 -18.45
N LYS A 467 51.74 -34.17 -19.26
CA LYS A 467 51.83 -33.99 -20.73
C LYS A 467 51.41 -35.34 -21.39
N ARG A 468 51.23 -35.53 -22.71
CA ARG A 468 52.19 -35.28 -23.82
C ARG A 468 51.64 -35.83 -25.16
N GLY A 469 52.08 -35.27 -26.31
CA GLY A 469 51.89 -35.85 -27.66
C GLY A 469 50.72 -35.22 -28.45
N GLN A 470 50.83 -34.55 -29.61
CA GLN A 470 51.88 -34.30 -30.64
C GLN A 470 51.89 -35.22 -31.88
N LYS A 471 51.11 -34.86 -32.91
CA LYS A 471 51.42 -34.89 -34.37
C LYS A 471 50.42 -33.91 -35.05
N ARG A 472 50.79 -32.83 -35.75
CA ARG A 472 51.65 -32.57 -36.94
C ARG A 472 50.93 -32.75 -38.29
N GLY A 473 50.99 -31.70 -39.12
CA GLY A 473 50.37 -31.59 -40.47
C GLY A 473 49.46 -30.36 -40.55
N LYS A 474 49.95 -29.11 -40.52
CA LYS A 474 51.12 -28.43 -41.12
C LYS A 474 50.86 -27.87 -42.55
N ASP A 475 50.42 -26.61 -42.56
CA ASP A 475 50.83 -25.49 -43.44
C ASP A 475 50.53 -25.58 -44.97
N THR A 476 50.56 -24.51 -45.79
CA THR A 476 51.01 -23.11 -45.59
C THR A 476 50.35 -22.14 -46.60
N SER A 477 50.25 -20.84 -46.25
CA SER A 477 50.56 -19.66 -47.11
C SER A 477 49.66 -19.29 -48.32
N ALA A 478 49.42 -18.02 -48.67
CA ALA A 478 49.41 -16.73 -47.94
C ALA A 478 48.89 -15.59 -48.88
N GLN A 479 48.47 -14.46 -48.28
CA GLN A 479 48.44 -13.09 -48.86
C GLN A 479 47.54 -12.83 -50.09
N THR A 480 46.97 -11.63 -50.30
CA THR A 480 46.94 -10.36 -49.52
C THR A 480 45.57 -10.24 -48.79
N SER A 481 44.85 -9.13 -48.53
CA SER A 481 44.96 -7.67 -48.78
C SER A 481 44.20 -6.85 -47.71
N ASP A 482 44.25 -5.51 -47.83
CA ASP A 482 43.53 -4.56 -46.96
C ASP A 482 42.06 -4.33 -47.34
N SER A 483 41.19 -4.19 -46.34
CA SER A 483 40.51 -2.90 -46.09
C SER A 483 39.71 -2.90 -44.77
N LYS A 484 39.59 -1.72 -44.15
CA LYS A 484 38.81 -1.53 -42.91
C LYS A 484 37.33 -1.32 -43.21
N THR A 485 36.47 -1.97 -42.44
CA THR A 485 35.29 -1.29 -41.83
C THR A 485 34.87 -2.02 -40.56
N GLY A 486 34.56 -1.26 -39.51
CA GLY A 486 33.99 -1.78 -38.26
C GLY A 486 32.47 -1.68 -38.23
N SER A 487 31.88 -2.04 -37.09
CA SER A 487 30.49 -1.73 -36.70
C SER A 487 29.38 -2.19 -37.68
N ARG A 488 29.02 -3.48 -37.59
CA ARG A 488 27.68 -3.95 -38.01
C ARG A 488 27.04 -4.87 -36.97
N LYS A 489 26.96 -4.37 -35.73
CA LYS A 489 26.22 -5.02 -34.62
C LYS A 489 25.18 -4.08 -33.99
N GLU A 490 24.68 -3.14 -34.79
CA GLU A 490 23.83 -2.03 -34.37
C GLU A 490 22.80 -1.70 -35.46
N LEU A 491 21.90 -2.66 -35.72
CA LEU A 491 20.71 -2.45 -36.57
C LEU A 491 19.50 -3.30 -36.12
N LEU A 492 19.53 -3.82 -34.88
CA LEU A 492 18.48 -4.63 -34.25
C LEU A 492 17.93 -3.96 -32.97
N LYS A 493 18.03 -2.63 -32.89
CA LYS A 493 17.34 -1.79 -31.91
C LYS A 493 16.54 -0.73 -32.66
N ILE A 494 15.33 -1.08 -33.07
CA ILE A 494 14.34 -0.15 -33.61
C ILE A 494 13.00 -0.46 -32.94
N LYS A 495 12.54 0.46 -32.07
CA LYS A 495 11.22 0.48 -31.42
C LYS A 495 10.81 -0.76 -30.61
N GLU A 496 11.40 -0.92 -29.41
CA GLU A 496 10.74 -1.64 -28.29
C GLU A 496 10.09 -0.68 -27.28
N GLU A 497 10.47 0.61 -27.24
CA GLU A 497 10.06 1.56 -26.19
C GLU A 497 8.62 2.13 -26.37
N ASP A 498 8.02 2.05 -27.57
CA ASP A 498 6.67 2.58 -27.88
C ASP A 498 5.50 1.64 -27.51
N LEU A 499 5.77 0.46 -26.92
CA LEU A 499 4.78 -0.64 -26.83
C LEU A 499 4.43 -1.12 -25.41
N SER A 500 4.98 -0.52 -24.33
CA SER A 500 4.54 -0.89 -22.98
C SER A 500 3.15 -0.31 -22.68
N PRO A 501 2.20 -1.06 -22.07
CA PRO A 501 0.96 -0.48 -21.57
C PRO A 501 1.25 0.60 -20.51
N SER A 502 0.51 1.71 -20.58
CA SER A 502 0.57 2.80 -19.59
C SER A 502 -0.19 2.44 -18.31
N GLU A 503 0.13 3.15 -17.23
CA GLU A 503 -0.53 3.04 -15.93
C GLU A 503 -2.04 3.29 -16.05
N GLU A 504 -2.43 4.38 -16.71
CA GLU A 504 -3.83 4.78 -16.92
C GLU A 504 -4.61 3.78 -17.78
N TRP A 505 -3.97 3.11 -18.75
CA TRP A 505 -4.63 2.09 -19.59
C TRP A 505 -4.89 0.81 -18.79
N ILE A 506 -3.95 0.42 -17.91
CA ILE A 506 -4.15 -0.71 -17.01
C ILE A 506 -5.24 -0.38 -15.99
N MET A 507 -5.23 0.83 -15.39
CA MET A 507 -6.30 1.28 -14.48
C MET A 507 -7.68 1.21 -15.14
N GLN A 508 -7.87 1.84 -16.31
CA GLN A 508 -9.13 1.81 -17.05
C GLN A 508 -9.62 0.39 -17.35
N LYS A 509 -8.71 -0.55 -17.62
CA LYS A 509 -9.06 -1.95 -17.86
C LYS A 509 -9.41 -2.71 -16.58
N ILE A 510 -8.82 -2.38 -15.42
CA ILE A 510 -9.21 -2.95 -14.13
C ILE A 510 -10.60 -2.44 -13.72
N THR A 511 -10.91 -1.14 -13.88
CA THR A 511 -12.25 -0.58 -13.61
C THR A 511 -13.35 -1.28 -14.42
N VAL A 512 -13.09 -1.57 -15.70
CA VAL A 512 -14.03 -2.27 -16.58
C VAL A 512 -14.16 -3.76 -16.24
N LEU A 513 -13.16 -4.37 -15.59
CA LEU A 513 -13.19 -5.77 -15.15
C LEU A 513 -13.79 -5.97 -13.76
N VAL A 514 -13.78 -4.93 -12.91
CA VAL A 514 -14.20 -4.99 -11.51
C VAL A 514 -15.03 -3.74 -11.19
N SER A 515 -16.24 -3.67 -11.78
CA SER A 515 -17.17 -2.56 -11.56
C SER A 515 -17.63 -2.43 -10.10
N ASP A 516 -17.54 -3.51 -9.33
CA ASP A 516 -17.80 -3.60 -7.89
C ASP A 516 -17.00 -2.58 -7.05
N PHE A 517 -15.87 -2.07 -7.55
CA PHE A 517 -15.12 -0.98 -6.90
C PHE A 517 -15.91 0.36 -6.86
N GLU A 518 -16.88 0.57 -7.74
CA GLU A 518 -17.75 1.75 -7.72
C GLU A 518 -18.98 1.56 -6.81
N GLU A 519 -19.50 0.33 -6.67
CA GLU A 519 -20.70 0.07 -5.85
C GLU A 519 -20.45 0.05 -4.33
N GLN A 520 -19.21 -0.16 -3.86
CA GLN A 520 -18.91 -0.21 -2.41
C GLN A 520 -18.59 1.15 -1.76
N GLY A 521 -18.88 2.27 -2.42
CA GLY A 521 -18.85 3.61 -1.79
C GLY A 521 -17.45 4.16 -1.52
N ILE A 522 -16.48 3.81 -2.36
CA ILE A 522 -15.12 4.37 -2.34
C ILE A 522 -15.16 5.75 -3.03
N ASP A 523 -15.01 6.84 -2.26
CA ASP A 523 -15.10 8.23 -2.77
C ASP A 523 -14.09 8.57 -3.90
N ASP A 524 -13.00 7.81 -4.02
CA ASP A 524 -12.05 7.89 -5.14
C ASP A 524 -11.42 6.52 -5.46
N PRO A 525 -11.90 5.83 -6.51
CA PRO A 525 -11.34 4.55 -6.96
C PRO A 525 -9.86 4.59 -7.38
N GLU A 526 -9.30 5.76 -7.75
CA GLU A 526 -7.88 5.85 -8.13
C GLU A 526 -6.94 5.46 -6.98
N ILE A 527 -7.36 5.68 -5.72
CA ILE A 527 -6.58 5.38 -4.51
C ILE A 527 -6.21 3.88 -4.44
N ILE A 528 -7.10 2.98 -4.90
CA ILE A 528 -6.86 1.53 -4.94
C ILE A 528 -6.23 1.15 -6.29
N LEU A 529 -6.89 1.57 -7.39
CA LEU A 529 -6.58 1.13 -8.75
C LEU A 529 -5.16 1.51 -9.17
N ARG A 530 -4.66 2.67 -8.75
CA ARG A 530 -3.34 3.18 -9.15
C ARG A 530 -2.17 2.39 -8.56
N PRO A 531 -2.05 2.19 -7.23
CA PRO A 531 -1.01 1.32 -6.69
C PRO A 531 -1.18 -0.15 -7.11
N LEU A 532 -2.41 -0.62 -7.39
CA LEU A 532 -2.66 -1.99 -7.87
C LEU A 532 -2.14 -2.17 -9.30
N ALA A 533 -2.52 -1.27 -10.22
CA ALA A 533 -2.00 -1.25 -11.59
C ALA A 533 -0.47 -1.20 -11.62
N ASN A 534 0.16 -0.41 -10.74
CA ASN A 534 1.62 -0.33 -10.62
C ASN A 534 2.27 -1.63 -10.15
N GLN A 535 1.66 -2.39 -9.23
CA GLN A 535 2.17 -3.71 -8.82
C GLN A 535 1.94 -4.80 -9.88
N LEU A 536 0.83 -4.74 -10.64
CA LEU A 536 0.52 -5.73 -11.67
C LEU A 536 1.28 -5.48 -12.99
N ARG A 537 1.63 -4.23 -13.31
CA ARG A 537 2.27 -3.84 -14.58
C ARG A 537 3.55 -4.63 -14.92
N PRO A 538 4.50 -4.91 -14.00
CA PRO A 538 5.66 -5.77 -14.29
C PRO A 538 5.27 -7.21 -14.67
N THR A 539 4.28 -7.79 -13.98
CA THR A 539 3.77 -9.15 -14.23
C THR A 539 3.08 -9.25 -15.59
N ILE A 540 2.24 -8.26 -15.91
CA ILE A 540 1.55 -8.14 -17.21
C ILE A 540 2.57 -8.00 -18.36
N ILE A 541 3.57 -7.13 -18.20
CA ILE A 541 4.64 -6.92 -19.20
C ILE A 541 5.45 -8.21 -19.41
N ASN A 542 5.87 -8.88 -18.33
CA ASN A 542 6.64 -10.13 -18.45
C ASN A 542 5.84 -11.23 -19.15
N SER A 543 4.58 -11.46 -18.76
CA SER A 543 3.70 -12.46 -19.38
C SER A 543 3.47 -12.19 -20.88
N TRP A 544 3.22 -10.92 -21.24
CA TRP A 544 3.09 -10.51 -22.64
C TRP A 544 4.38 -10.71 -23.45
N VAL A 545 5.54 -10.35 -22.89
CA VAL A 545 6.85 -10.56 -23.53
C VAL A 545 7.16 -12.05 -23.72
N GLU A 546 6.88 -12.91 -22.74
CA GLU A 546 7.10 -14.35 -22.87
C GLU A 546 6.18 -14.98 -23.92
N LYS A 547 4.89 -14.64 -23.93
CA LYS A 547 3.95 -15.07 -24.98
C LYS A 547 4.39 -14.61 -26.37
N LYS A 548 4.77 -13.33 -26.53
CA LYS A 548 5.24 -12.76 -27.80
C LYS A 548 6.51 -13.46 -28.30
N LYS A 549 7.43 -13.79 -27.39
CA LYS A 549 8.64 -14.58 -27.68
C LYS A 549 8.32 -16.03 -28.06
N ALA A 550 7.34 -16.66 -27.43
CA ALA A 550 6.88 -18.00 -27.78
C ALA A 550 6.25 -18.05 -29.18
N LEU A 551 5.38 -17.09 -29.52
CA LEU A 551 4.79 -16.94 -30.85
C LEU A 551 5.86 -16.72 -31.94
N LEU A 552 6.81 -15.82 -31.71
CA LEU A 552 7.94 -15.60 -32.64
C LEU A 552 8.79 -16.86 -32.83
N THR A 553 8.97 -17.68 -31.78
CA THR A 553 9.72 -18.94 -31.86
C THR A 553 8.95 -19.99 -32.68
N ASN A 554 7.63 -20.11 -32.48
CA ASN A 554 6.78 -21.02 -33.26
C ASN A 554 6.74 -20.61 -34.75
N ASN A 555 6.56 -19.32 -35.03
CA ASN A 555 6.59 -18.81 -36.40
C ASN A 555 7.95 -19.01 -37.09
N ALA A 556 9.07 -18.93 -36.35
CA ALA A 556 10.39 -19.25 -36.89
C ALA A 556 10.51 -20.71 -37.36
N GLU A 557 9.93 -21.67 -36.63
CA GLU A 557 9.86 -23.05 -37.09
C GLU A 557 8.92 -23.22 -38.28
N ARG A 558 7.72 -22.62 -38.25
CA ARG A 558 6.75 -22.66 -39.36
C ARG A 558 7.36 -22.13 -40.66
N MET A 559 7.99 -20.95 -40.62
CA MET A 559 8.69 -20.36 -41.78
C MET A 559 9.76 -21.30 -42.36
N LYS A 560 10.56 -21.96 -41.50
CA LYS A 560 11.55 -22.92 -41.96
C LYS A 560 10.91 -24.13 -42.63
N ARG A 561 9.91 -24.76 -41.99
CA ARG A 561 9.20 -25.93 -42.55
C ARG A 561 8.54 -25.61 -43.91
N LEU A 562 8.02 -24.40 -44.05
CA LEU A 562 7.42 -23.89 -45.29
C LEU A 562 8.47 -23.81 -46.41
N LEU A 563 9.61 -23.14 -46.19
CA LEU A 563 10.69 -23.05 -47.19
C LEU A 563 11.31 -24.43 -47.52
N ASP A 564 11.53 -25.28 -46.51
CA ASP A 564 12.03 -26.65 -46.68
C ASP A 564 11.07 -27.53 -47.53
N ASN A 565 9.78 -27.21 -47.58
CA ASN A 565 8.79 -27.91 -48.40
C ASN A 565 8.60 -27.28 -49.78
N LEU A 566 8.62 -25.95 -49.87
CA LEU A 566 8.65 -25.21 -51.13
C LEU A 566 9.83 -25.67 -51.99
N GLN A 567 11.05 -25.66 -51.45
CA GLN A 567 12.29 -26.05 -52.14
C GLN A 567 12.16 -27.42 -52.84
N LYS A 568 11.60 -28.44 -52.15
CA LYS A 568 11.43 -29.79 -52.71
C LYS A 568 10.49 -29.81 -53.92
N LYS A 569 9.30 -29.20 -53.79
CA LYS A 569 8.32 -29.09 -54.88
C LYS A 569 8.86 -28.26 -56.06
N LEU A 570 9.66 -27.23 -55.76
CA LEU A 570 10.27 -26.35 -56.74
C LEU A 570 11.37 -27.04 -57.54
N ASP A 571 12.26 -27.79 -56.88
CA ASP A 571 13.31 -28.57 -57.53
C ASP A 571 12.73 -29.64 -58.47
N GLU A 572 11.68 -30.35 -58.05
CA GLU A 572 10.99 -31.34 -58.89
C GLU A 572 10.36 -30.68 -60.13
N SER A 573 9.59 -29.61 -59.93
CA SER A 573 8.91 -28.91 -61.02
C SER A 573 9.90 -28.26 -62.00
N PHE A 574 10.97 -27.66 -61.48
CA PHE A 574 12.01 -27.02 -62.29
C PHE A 574 12.84 -28.05 -63.08
N LEU A 575 13.16 -29.21 -62.50
CA LEU A 575 13.83 -30.30 -63.23
C LEU A 575 12.96 -30.85 -64.37
N ASN A 576 11.64 -30.96 -64.17
CA ASN A 576 10.72 -31.33 -65.24
C ASN A 576 10.67 -30.24 -66.33
N MET A 577 10.62 -28.95 -65.95
CA MET A 577 10.71 -27.84 -66.90
C MET A 577 12.00 -27.88 -67.74
N GLN A 578 13.17 -28.13 -67.11
CA GLN A 578 14.44 -28.30 -67.82
C GLN A 578 14.48 -29.53 -68.74
N LEU A 579 13.68 -30.56 -68.46
CA LEU A 579 13.60 -31.75 -69.29
C LEU A 579 12.72 -31.52 -70.54
N TYR A 580 11.63 -30.76 -70.39
CA TYR A 580 10.77 -30.35 -71.49
C TYR A 580 11.42 -29.26 -72.36
N GLU A 581 12.20 -28.34 -71.78
CA GLU A 581 12.99 -27.31 -72.47
C GLU A 581 13.84 -27.92 -73.60
N LYS A 582 14.53 -29.03 -73.35
CA LYS A 582 15.34 -29.75 -74.35
C LYS A 582 14.54 -30.36 -75.51
N ALA A 583 13.25 -30.64 -75.33
CA ALA A 583 12.42 -31.18 -76.41
C ALA A 583 12.08 -30.11 -77.46
N LEU A 584 12.20 -28.83 -77.12
CA LEU A 584 11.95 -27.70 -78.03
C LEU A 584 13.02 -27.60 -79.13
N GLU A 585 14.26 -28.00 -78.82
CA GLU A 585 15.38 -28.16 -79.76
C GLU A 585 15.03 -29.06 -80.98
N LEU A 586 13.98 -29.89 -80.89
CA LEU A 586 13.53 -30.77 -82.00
C LEU A 586 12.56 -30.09 -82.97
N PHE A 587 12.18 -28.84 -82.72
CA PHE A 587 11.16 -28.09 -83.46
C PHE A 587 11.61 -26.66 -83.85
N GLU A 588 12.90 -26.34 -83.71
CA GLU A 588 13.45 -25.02 -84.08
C GLU A 588 13.25 -24.70 -85.58
N ASP A 589 13.22 -25.72 -86.44
CA ASP A 589 12.99 -25.61 -87.89
C ASP A 589 11.55 -25.13 -88.25
N ASP A 590 10.56 -25.34 -87.37
CA ASP A 590 9.20 -24.80 -87.52
C ASP A 590 8.89 -23.76 -86.45
N GLN A 591 9.16 -22.51 -86.79
CA GLN A 591 8.87 -21.34 -85.96
C GLN A 591 7.39 -21.26 -85.51
N SER A 592 6.44 -21.83 -86.26
CA SER A 592 5.02 -21.81 -85.89
C SER A 592 4.70 -22.82 -84.78
N THR A 593 5.22 -24.05 -84.87
CA THR A 593 5.07 -25.09 -83.84
C THR A 593 5.93 -24.77 -82.61
N SER A 594 7.16 -24.29 -82.79
CA SER A 594 8.03 -23.83 -81.69
C SER A 594 7.30 -22.85 -80.76
N VAL A 595 6.74 -21.75 -81.30
CA VAL A 595 6.01 -20.74 -80.50
C VAL A 595 4.77 -21.33 -79.80
N VAL A 596 4.12 -22.33 -80.39
CA VAL A 596 3.00 -23.05 -79.75
C VAL A 596 3.48 -23.91 -78.59
N LEU A 597 4.63 -24.59 -78.72
CA LEU A 597 5.23 -25.41 -77.65
C LEU A 597 5.76 -24.56 -76.49
N HIS A 598 6.52 -23.48 -76.75
CA HIS A 598 6.97 -22.56 -75.71
C HIS A 598 5.78 -22.00 -74.90
N ARG A 599 4.74 -21.49 -75.59
CA ARG A 599 3.53 -20.98 -74.91
C ARG A 599 2.78 -22.06 -74.14
N HIS A 600 2.79 -23.32 -74.61
CA HIS A 600 2.16 -24.42 -73.89
C HIS A 600 2.88 -24.71 -72.56
N LEU A 601 4.21 -24.78 -72.57
CA LEU A 601 5.02 -24.97 -71.35
C LEU A 601 4.90 -23.79 -70.38
N LEU A 602 4.93 -22.55 -70.89
CA LEU A 602 4.70 -21.36 -70.07
C LEU A 602 3.35 -21.41 -69.33
N ARG A 603 2.29 -21.89 -70.00
CA ARG A 603 0.95 -21.99 -69.39
C ARG A 603 0.73 -23.21 -68.50
N THR A 604 1.36 -24.35 -68.79
CA THR A 604 1.05 -25.64 -68.13
C THR A 604 2.08 -26.08 -67.09
N VAL A 605 3.31 -25.56 -67.13
CA VAL A 605 4.38 -25.93 -66.20
C VAL A 605 4.91 -24.69 -65.48
N ALA A 606 5.24 -23.62 -66.21
CA ALA A 606 5.83 -22.41 -65.61
C ALA A 606 4.83 -21.63 -64.74
N ALA A 607 3.58 -21.45 -65.17
CA ALA A 607 2.59 -20.72 -64.39
C ALA A 607 2.27 -21.37 -63.02
N PRO A 608 2.03 -22.70 -62.91
CA PRO A 608 1.94 -23.37 -61.61
C PRO A 608 3.20 -23.24 -60.73
N MET A 609 4.39 -23.23 -61.32
CA MET A 609 5.64 -23.01 -60.59
C MET A 609 5.74 -21.60 -60.00
N VAL A 610 5.28 -20.58 -60.73
CA VAL A 610 5.21 -19.19 -60.24
C VAL A 610 4.15 -19.06 -59.15
N ASP A 611 2.98 -19.69 -59.30
CA ASP A 611 1.91 -19.60 -58.30
C ASP A 611 2.32 -20.24 -56.97
N LEU A 612 2.93 -21.43 -57.03
CA LEU A 612 3.52 -22.10 -55.88
C LEU A 612 4.55 -21.21 -55.17
N LEU A 613 5.45 -20.57 -55.94
CA LEU A 613 6.49 -19.69 -55.41
C LEU A 613 5.89 -18.44 -54.75
N LEU A 614 5.00 -17.72 -55.44
CA LEU A 614 4.40 -16.47 -54.95
C LEU A 614 3.55 -16.70 -53.69
N HIS A 615 2.73 -17.75 -53.64
CA HIS A 615 1.90 -18.08 -52.48
C HIS A 615 2.74 -18.32 -51.22
N ASN A 616 3.74 -19.20 -51.33
CA ASN A 616 4.59 -19.58 -50.20
C ASN A 616 5.46 -18.41 -49.73
N LEU A 617 5.93 -17.54 -50.63
CA LEU A 617 6.66 -16.33 -50.25
C LEU A 617 5.77 -15.29 -49.54
N ASP A 618 4.49 -15.18 -49.90
CA ASP A 618 3.54 -14.29 -49.23
C ASP A 618 3.15 -14.80 -47.83
N GLU A 619 2.90 -16.11 -47.68
CA GLU A 619 2.74 -16.76 -46.37
C GLU A 619 3.97 -16.58 -45.48
N HIS A 620 5.17 -16.77 -46.03
CA HIS A 620 6.43 -16.53 -45.32
C HIS A 620 6.58 -15.05 -44.91
N ASN A 621 6.18 -14.11 -45.75
CA ASN A 621 6.18 -12.67 -45.44
C ASN A 621 5.18 -12.35 -44.30
N LYS A 622 3.97 -12.92 -44.33
CA LYS A 622 2.96 -12.78 -43.26
C LYS A 622 3.47 -13.31 -41.91
N LEU A 623 3.99 -14.54 -41.88
CA LEU A 623 4.55 -15.17 -40.67
C LEU A 623 5.73 -14.36 -40.10
N LYS A 624 6.60 -13.84 -40.98
CA LYS A 624 7.74 -12.98 -40.61
C LYS A 624 7.32 -11.67 -39.98
N ASN A 625 6.18 -11.12 -40.39
CA ASN A 625 5.61 -9.88 -39.85
C ASN A 625 4.70 -10.12 -38.62
N GLY A 626 4.71 -11.34 -38.06
CA GLY A 626 4.00 -11.68 -36.82
C GLY A 626 2.50 -11.92 -36.97
N LEU A 627 1.99 -12.02 -38.20
CA LEU A 627 0.59 -12.41 -38.44
C LEU A 627 0.45 -13.92 -38.28
N ASP A 628 -0.56 -14.38 -37.54
CA ASP A 628 -0.91 -15.79 -37.50
C ASP A 628 -1.66 -16.16 -38.78
N VAL A 629 -1.12 -17.13 -39.51
CA VAL A 629 -1.69 -17.65 -40.75
C VAL A 629 -2.27 -19.01 -40.42
N GLN A 630 -3.59 -19.17 -40.56
CA GLN A 630 -4.24 -20.47 -40.35
C GLN A 630 -3.62 -21.51 -41.28
N GLU A 631 -3.19 -22.64 -40.73
CA GLU A 631 -2.66 -23.77 -41.49
C GLU A 631 -3.81 -24.40 -42.30
N ALA A 632 -3.97 -23.96 -43.54
CA ALA A 632 -4.94 -24.52 -44.48
C ALA A 632 -4.60 -26.00 -44.73
N PRO A 633 -5.46 -26.96 -44.34
CA PRO A 633 -5.13 -28.37 -44.45
C PRO A 633 -5.10 -28.77 -45.94
N ASN A 634 -3.91 -29.15 -46.41
CA ASN A 634 -3.62 -29.57 -47.78
C ASN A 634 -3.93 -28.50 -48.86
N SER A 635 -3.09 -27.47 -48.93
CA SER A 635 -3.03 -26.58 -50.11
C SER A 635 -2.48 -27.33 -51.34
N GLU A 636 -3.38 -27.97 -52.07
CA GLU A 636 -3.14 -28.54 -53.41
C GLU A 636 -3.52 -27.49 -54.48
N PHE A 637 -2.51 -27.00 -55.20
CA PHE A 637 -2.62 -26.16 -56.40
C PHE A 637 -3.56 -24.94 -56.31
N VAL A 638 -3.14 -23.92 -55.55
CA VAL A 638 -3.67 -22.56 -55.75
C VAL A 638 -3.24 -22.03 -57.12
N SER A 639 -4.20 -21.89 -58.04
CA SER A 639 -4.01 -21.20 -59.33
C SER A 639 -4.33 -19.72 -59.16
N LEU A 640 -3.33 -18.85 -59.28
CA LEU A 640 -3.51 -17.40 -59.11
C LEU A 640 -3.95 -16.74 -60.44
N SER A 641 -4.78 -15.70 -60.37
CA SER A 641 -5.05 -14.87 -61.56
C SER A 641 -3.84 -13.96 -61.87
N PRO A 642 -3.70 -13.44 -63.10
CA PRO A 642 -2.67 -12.46 -63.43
C PRO A 642 -2.70 -11.20 -62.53
N ALA A 643 -3.88 -10.82 -62.04
CA ALA A 643 -4.04 -9.72 -61.10
C ALA A 643 -3.46 -10.08 -59.72
N ASP A 644 -3.76 -11.27 -59.19
CA ASP A 644 -3.27 -11.73 -57.88
C ASP A 644 -1.75 -11.90 -57.90
N ARG A 645 -1.20 -12.51 -58.96
CA ARG A 645 0.26 -12.61 -59.21
C ARG A 645 0.92 -11.25 -59.12
N THR A 646 0.33 -10.24 -59.76
CA THR A 646 0.83 -8.85 -59.79
C THR A 646 0.68 -8.16 -58.43
N ALA A 647 -0.40 -8.43 -57.69
CA ALA A 647 -0.64 -7.85 -56.37
C ALA A 647 0.33 -8.43 -55.31
N ILE A 648 0.48 -9.75 -55.27
CA ILE A 648 1.43 -10.45 -54.38
C ILE A 648 2.86 -10.04 -54.72
N SER A 649 3.24 -9.98 -56.00
CA SER A 649 4.58 -9.50 -56.39
C SER A 649 4.89 -8.08 -55.90
N LYS A 650 3.86 -7.24 -55.70
CA LYS A 650 4.00 -5.87 -55.15
C LYS A 650 3.93 -5.81 -53.61
N SER A 651 3.55 -6.89 -52.90
CA SER A 651 3.60 -6.95 -51.42
C SER A 651 5.02 -7.19 -50.89
N PHE A 652 5.92 -7.69 -51.75
CA PHE A 652 7.30 -8.03 -51.38
C PHE A 652 8.21 -6.80 -51.23
N PRO A 653 9.24 -6.86 -50.37
CA PRO A 653 10.17 -5.76 -50.18
C PRO A 653 11.25 -5.68 -51.26
N GLY A 654 11.45 -4.48 -51.83
CA GLY A 654 12.65 -4.11 -52.57
C GLY A 654 12.93 -4.95 -53.83
N ALA A 655 14.13 -5.50 -53.93
CA ALA A 655 14.58 -6.23 -55.13
C ALA A 655 13.74 -7.48 -55.44
N LEU A 656 13.14 -8.11 -54.43
CA LEU A 656 12.28 -9.28 -54.61
C LEU A 656 11.01 -8.95 -55.41
N ALA A 657 10.39 -7.78 -55.18
CA ALA A 657 9.20 -7.35 -55.92
C ALA A 657 9.48 -7.16 -57.41
N ASN A 658 10.58 -6.48 -57.74
CA ASN A 658 10.98 -6.25 -59.13
C ASN A 658 11.26 -7.58 -59.88
N LYS A 659 11.88 -8.54 -59.20
CA LYS A 659 12.15 -9.89 -59.74
C LYS A 659 10.89 -10.75 -59.85
N ALA A 660 9.97 -10.64 -58.89
CA ALA A 660 8.67 -11.31 -58.92
C ALA A 660 7.79 -10.80 -60.07
N LEU A 661 7.73 -9.48 -60.30
CA LEU A 661 7.05 -8.89 -61.46
C LEU A 661 7.67 -9.36 -62.78
N ALA A 662 9.00 -9.33 -62.91
CA ALA A 662 9.69 -9.77 -64.13
C ALA A 662 9.43 -11.25 -64.48
N VAL A 663 9.29 -12.15 -63.49
CA VAL A 663 8.92 -13.54 -63.78
C VAL A 663 7.44 -13.69 -64.16
N VAL A 664 6.54 -12.92 -63.57
CA VAL A 664 5.11 -12.89 -63.95
C VAL A 664 4.94 -12.39 -65.38
N GLU A 665 5.61 -11.30 -65.76
CA GLU A 665 5.63 -10.77 -67.14
C GLU A 665 6.16 -11.81 -68.13
N SER A 666 7.18 -12.60 -67.76
CA SER A 666 7.76 -13.62 -68.64
C SER A 666 6.81 -14.80 -68.96
N LEU A 667 5.76 -15.04 -68.16
CA LEU A 667 4.72 -16.04 -68.46
C LEU A 667 3.87 -15.68 -69.69
N GLU A 668 3.71 -14.38 -69.99
CA GLU A 668 2.98 -13.90 -71.17
C GLU A 668 3.87 -13.85 -72.44
N GLY A 669 5.15 -14.23 -72.29
CA GLY A 669 6.15 -14.23 -73.34
C GLY A 669 5.99 -15.31 -74.42
N LYS A 670 7.05 -15.48 -75.22
CA LYS A 670 7.13 -16.43 -76.34
C LYS A 670 8.31 -17.40 -76.25
N SER A 671 9.15 -17.28 -75.22
CA SER A 671 10.41 -18.00 -75.03
C SER A 671 10.44 -18.61 -73.62
N VAL A 672 10.86 -19.87 -73.52
CA VAL A 672 11.01 -20.56 -72.23
C VAL A 672 12.30 -20.12 -71.53
N GLU A 673 13.35 -19.89 -72.31
CA GLU A 673 14.69 -19.46 -71.90
C GLU A 673 14.61 -18.13 -71.13
N THR A 674 13.75 -17.21 -71.60
CA THR A 674 13.49 -15.91 -70.97
C THR A 674 12.82 -16.08 -69.61
N PHE A 675 11.79 -16.93 -69.52
CA PHE A 675 11.16 -17.29 -68.25
C PHE A 675 12.17 -17.97 -67.31
N MET A 676 12.94 -18.94 -67.80
CA MET A 676 13.91 -19.69 -67.01
C MET A 676 15.02 -18.78 -66.47
N ALA A 677 15.37 -17.70 -67.18
CA ALA A 677 16.26 -16.65 -66.68
C ALA A 677 15.59 -15.82 -65.56
N ALA A 678 14.39 -15.29 -65.77
CA ALA A 678 13.66 -14.51 -64.77
C ALA A 678 13.36 -15.33 -63.49
N PHE A 679 12.97 -16.59 -63.65
CA PHE A 679 12.69 -17.54 -62.58
C PHE A 679 13.92 -17.79 -61.69
N ARG A 680 15.09 -18.04 -62.29
CA ARG A 680 16.36 -18.14 -61.54
C ARG A 680 16.65 -16.88 -60.72
N MET A 681 16.44 -15.69 -61.30
CA MET A 681 16.72 -14.42 -60.61
C MET A 681 15.85 -14.20 -59.36
N VAL A 682 14.57 -14.58 -59.39
CA VAL A 682 13.66 -14.45 -58.24
C VAL A 682 13.91 -15.53 -57.18
N THR A 683 14.22 -16.77 -57.56
CA THR A 683 14.53 -17.83 -56.59
C THR A 683 15.87 -17.58 -55.89
N GLU A 684 16.87 -17.03 -56.60
CA GLU A 684 18.14 -16.60 -55.99
C GLU A 684 17.94 -15.47 -54.96
N GLU A 685 17.06 -14.50 -55.22
CA GLU A 685 16.70 -13.46 -54.23
C GLU A 685 15.94 -14.04 -53.03
N SER A 686 15.15 -15.08 -53.27
CA SER A 686 14.38 -15.79 -52.25
C SER A 686 15.22 -16.75 -51.40
N GLY A 687 16.52 -16.94 -51.73
CA GLY A 687 17.40 -17.91 -51.07
C GLY A 687 17.08 -19.37 -51.39
N LEU A 688 16.39 -19.64 -52.50
CA LEU A 688 15.96 -20.97 -52.95
C LEU A 688 16.86 -21.45 -54.11
N PRO A 689 17.95 -22.20 -53.83
CA PRO A 689 18.88 -22.62 -54.87
C PRO A 689 18.28 -23.71 -55.76
N LEU A 690 18.01 -23.39 -57.02
CA LEU A 690 17.44 -24.34 -57.98
C LEU A 690 18.47 -25.40 -58.43
N LYS A 691 18.07 -26.67 -58.31
CA LYS A 691 18.84 -27.83 -58.79
C LYS A 691 18.93 -27.84 -60.31
N LYS A 692 20.10 -28.24 -60.83
CA LYS A 692 20.41 -28.25 -62.27
C LYS A 692 20.36 -29.68 -62.83
N LEU A 693 19.80 -29.84 -64.02
CA LEU A 693 19.72 -31.10 -64.76
C LEU A 693 21.10 -31.57 -65.28
N ASP A 694 21.76 -32.45 -64.53
CA ASP A 694 22.99 -33.14 -64.97
C ASP A 694 22.70 -34.40 -65.81
N LYS A 695 23.68 -34.89 -66.58
CA LYS A 695 23.52 -36.04 -67.51
C LYS A 695 23.17 -37.38 -66.85
N LYS A 696 23.42 -37.57 -65.55
CA LYS A 696 23.01 -38.75 -64.78
C LYS A 696 21.58 -38.57 -64.30
N LEU A 697 21.26 -37.41 -63.71
CA LEU A 697 19.92 -37.06 -63.26
C LEU A 697 18.91 -37.07 -64.41
N GLU A 698 19.28 -36.52 -65.57
CA GLU A 698 18.52 -36.54 -66.82
C GLU A 698 18.12 -37.96 -67.24
N ARG A 699 19.07 -38.89 -67.28
CA ARG A 699 18.79 -40.31 -67.60
C ARG A 699 17.87 -40.96 -66.56
N THR A 700 18.04 -40.62 -65.28
CA THR A 700 17.16 -41.13 -64.19
C THR A 700 15.74 -40.59 -64.32
N LEU A 701 15.57 -39.29 -64.60
CA LEU A 701 14.27 -38.65 -64.80
C LEU A 701 13.58 -39.16 -66.07
N LEU A 702 14.29 -39.29 -67.21
CA LEU A 702 13.75 -39.88 -68.42
C LEU A 702 13.30 -41.33 -68.24
N HIS A 703 14.05 -42.14 -67.48
CA HIS A 703 13.64 -43.51 -67.16
C HIS A 703 12.39 -43.53 -66.26
N SER A 704 12.33 -42.66 -65.24
CA SER A 704 11.16 -42.54 -64.35
C SER A 704 9.93 -42.05 -65.11
N TYR A 705 10.08 -41.03 -65.95
CA TYR A 705 9.03 -40.44 -66.78
C TYR A 705 8.57 -41.41 -67.87
N ARG A 706 9.48 -42.19 -68.49
CA ARG A 706 9.10 -43.31 -69.38
C ARG A 706 8.25 -44.34 -68.63
N LYS A 707 8.67 -44.77 -67.43
CA LYS A 707 7.93 -45.77 -66.64
C LYS A 707 6.54 -45.26 -66.24
N GLU A 708 6.46 -44.04 -65.75
CA GLU A 708 5.21 -43.39 -65.35
C GLU A 708 4.27 -43.21 -66.55
N LEU A 709 4.76 -42.65 -67.65
CA LEU A 709 3.95 -42.45 -68.85
C LEU A 709 3.53 -43.78 -69.51
N THR A 710 4.33 -44.85 -69.42
CA THR A 710 3.91 -46.22 -69.79
C THR A 710 2.75 -46.71 -68.93
N SER A 711 2.78 -46.43 -67.61
CA SER A 711 1.66 -46.73 -66.70
C SER A 711 0.40 -45.94 -67.10
N GLN A 712 0.55 -44.64 -67.36
CA GLN A 712 -0.56 -43.78 -67.78
C GLN A 712 -1.14 -44.17 -69.15
N VAL A 713 -0.32 -44.52 -70.14
CA VAL A 713 -0.78 -45.04 -71.45
C VAL A 713 -1.54 -46.35 -71.28
N SER A 714 -1.10 -47.22 -70.37
CA SER A 714 -1.80 -48.47 -70.07
C SER A 714 -3.18 -48.20 -69.45
N ALA A 715 -3.24 -47.34 -68.44
CA ALA A 715 -4.43 -47.03 -67.65
C ALA A 715 -5.42 -46.04 -68.31
N GLU A 716 -5.01 -45.29 -69.33
CA GLU A 716 -5.84 -44.27 -69.97
C GLU A 716 -7.11 -44.85 -70.63
N THR A 717 -8.25 -44.20 -70.38
CA THR A 717 -9.56 -44.56 -70.93
C THR A 717 -10.18 -43.45 -71.78
N ASP A 718 -9.63 -42.23 -71.78
CA ASP A 718 -10.03 -41.19 -72.74
C ASP A 718 -9.29 -41.37 -74.09
N PRO A 719 -10.02 -41.59 -75.22
CA PRO A 719 -9.40 -41.67 -76.53
C PRO A 719 -8.62 -40.40 -76.93
N VAL A 720 -9.05 -39.21 -76.52
CA VAL A 720 -8.41 -37.96 -76.92
C VAL A 720 -7.06 -37.76 -76.21
N SER A 721 -7.02 -37.99 -74.90
CA SER A 721 -5.80 -37.85 -74.09
C SER A 721 -4.77 -38.95 -74.36
N LEU A 722 -5.21 -40.15 -74.76
CA LEU A 722 -4.32 -41.27 -75.11
C LEU A 722 -3.30 -40.90 -76.19
N LEU A 723 -3.74 -40.22 -77.26
CA LEU A 723 -2.88 -39.85 -78.39
C LEU A 723 -1.69 -38.98 -77.97
N ALA A 724 -1.93 -37.97 -77.13
CA ALA A 724 -0.86 -37.10 -76.64
C ALA A 724 0.14 -37.90 -75.79
N LYS A 725 -0.36 -38.75 -74.86
CA LYS A 725 0.48 -39.60 -74.01
C LYS A 725 1.31 -40.60 -74.81
N VAL A 726 0.74 -41.21 -75.85
CA VAL A 726 1.42 -42.14 -76.76
C VAL A 726 2.53 -41.45 -77.56
N VAL A 727 2.26 -40.28 -78.14
CA VAL A 727 3.26 -39.51 -78.89
C VAL A 727 4.39 -39.03 -77.98
N SER A 728 4.07 -38.52 -76.78
CA SER A 728 5.07 -38.17 -75.77
C SER A 728 5.94 -39.35 -75.36
N LEU A 729 5.38 -40.56 -75.24
CA LEU A 729 6.13 -41.77 -74.89
C LEU A 729 7.04 -42.23 -76.03
N LEU A 730 6.57 -42.16 -77.28
CA LEU A 730 7.39 -42.42 -78.47
C LEU A 730 8.58 -41.44 -78.57
N TYR A 731 8.40 -40.16 -78.23
CA TYR A 731 9.50 -39.18 -78.21
C TYR A 731 10.61 -39.55 -77.21
N ILE A 732 10.26 -40.14 -76.05
CA ILE A 732 11.25 -40.65 -75.09
C ILE A 732 11.95 -41.91 -75.62
N GLN A 733 11.22 -42.80 -76.28
CA GLN A 733 11.78 -44.04 -76.86
C GLN A 733 12.73 -43.74 -78.03
N VAL A 734 12.35 -42.82 -78.93
CA VAL A 734 13.06 -42.52 -80.19
C VAL A 734 14.14 -41.44 -80.05
N TYR A 735 13.81 -40.28 -79.46
CA TYR A 735 14.71 -39.12 -79.38
C TYR A 735 15.35 -38.95 -78.00
N HIS A 736 14.94 -39.74 -77.00
CA HIS A 736 15.34 -39.61 -75.61
C HIS A 736 15.07 -38.22 -75.00
N LYS A 737 14.01 -37.54 -75.46
CA LYS A 737 13.54 -36.26 -74.92
C LYS A 737 12.09 -36.38 -74.45
N ALA A 738 11.74 -35.70 -73.36
CA ALA A 738 10.38 -35.66 -72.87
C ALA A 738 9.60 -34.58 -73.62
N LEU A 739 8.72 -34.97 -74.55
CA LEU A 739 7.85 -34.02 -75.23
C LEU A 739 6.59 -33.76 -74.41
N HIS A 740 6.31 -32.50 -74.07
CA HIS A 740 5.04 -32.05 -73.50
C HIS A 740 4.39 -31.03 -74.45
N ALA A 741 3.36 -31.46 -75.17
CA ALA A 741 2.84 -30.75 -76.34
C ALA A 741 1.30 -30.64 -76.34
N PRO A 742 0.73 -29.52 -76.80
CA PRO A 742 -0.72 -29.39 -76.99
C PRO A 742 -1.16 -30.16 -78.23
N GLY A 743 -2.41 -30.62 -78.25
CA GLY A 743 -3.00 -31.37 -79.39
C GLY A 743 -2.78 -30.74 -80.78
N ARG A 744 -2.67 -29.41 -80.87
CA ARG A 744 -2.38 -28.68 -82.13
C ARG A 744 -0.97 -28.96 -82.70
N ALA A 745 0.01 -29.26 -81.84
CA ALA A 745 1.38 -29.58 -82.26
C ALA A 745 1.59 -31.08 -82.54
N ILE A 746 0.67 -31.94 -82.10
CA ILE A 746 0.79 -33.41 -82.21
C ILE A 746 0.87 -33.87 -83.69
N SER A 747 0.20 -33.18 -84.61
CA SER A 747 0.29 -33.47 -86.05
C SER A 747 1.71 -33.27 -86.62
N VAL A 748 2.43 -32.25 -86.14
CA VAL A 748 3.82 -31.97 -86.53
C VAL A 748 4.78 -32.93 -85.81
N ALA A 749 4.51 -33.27 -84.55
CA ALA A 749 5.28 -34.27 -83.81
C ALA A 749 5.21 -35.68 -84.44
N ILE A 750 4.02 -36.10 -84.90
CA ILE A 750 3.85 -37.35 -85.67
C ILE A 750 4.57 -37.26 -87.02
N SER A 751 4.61 -36.09 -87.64
CA SER A 751 5.34 -35.88 -88.90
C SER A 751 6.86 -36.02 -88.73
N HIS A 752 7.44 -35.55 -87.61
CA HIS A 752 8.87 -35.77 -87.29
C HIS A 752 9.18 -37.24 -87.01
N LEU A 753 8.28 -37.98 -86.33
CA LEU A 753 8.45 -39.41 -86.06
C LEU A 753 8.49 -40.29 -87.31
N ARG A 754 8.02 -39.80 -88.47
CA ARG A 754 7.89 -40.57 -89.72
C ARG A 754 9.19 -41.24 -90.19
N ASP A 755 10.33 -40.59 -89.97
CA ASP A 755 11.65 -41.10 -90.40
C ASP A 755 12.32 -41.99 -89.33
N LYS A 756 11.57 -42.44 -88.31
CA LYS A 756 12.07 -43.14 -87.12
C LYS A 756 11.18 -44.28 -86.61
N VAL A 757 9.92 -44.35 -87.05
CA VAL A 757 8.97 -45.41 -86.71
C VAL A 757 8.54 -46.10 -88.02
N ASP A 758 8.08 -47.35 -87.97
CA ASP A 758 7.66 -48.07 -89.17
C ASP A 758 6.41 -47.45 -89.84
N GLU A 759 6.23 -47.74 -91.12
CA GLU A 759 5.15 -47.18 -91.94
C GLU A 759 3.75 -47.56 -91.43
N SER A 760 3.60 -48.73 -90.78
CA SER A 760 2.30 -49.18 -90.24
C SER A 760 1.92 -48.41 -88.97
N ALA A 761 2.86 -48.21 -88.04
CA ALA A 761 2.67 -47.37 -86.86
C ALA A 761 2.49 -45.89 -87.24
N CYS A 762 3.24 -45.38 -88.22
CA CYS A 762 3.06 -44.02 -88.73
C CYS A 762 1.65 -43.80 -89.31
N LYS A 763 1.10 -44.81 -90.00
CA LYS A 763 -0.28 -44.78 -90.48
C LYS A 763 -1.28 -44.77 -89.31
N ILE A 764 -1.15 -45.69 -88.35
CA ILE A 764 -2.02 -45.75 -87.16
C ILE A 764 -2.04 -44.41 -86.41
N LEU A 765 -0.87 -43.79 -86.19
CA LEU A 765 -0.77 -42.47 -85.57
C LEU A 765 -1.47 -41.38 -86.38
N THR A 766 -1.35 -41.39 -87.71
CA THR A 766 -1.93 -40.37 -88.60
C THR A 766 -3.45 -40.52 -88.74
N ASP A 767 -3.94 -41.75 -88.89
CA ASP A 767 -5.38 -42.05 -88.98
C ASP A 767 -6.08 -41.68 -87.65
N TYR A 768 -5.50 -42.08 -86.52
CA TYR A 768 -6.02 -41.76 -85.18
C TYR A 768 -5.97 -40.24 -84.88
N GLN A 769 -4.88 -39.56 -85.28
CA GLN A 769 -4.79 -38.09 -85.14
C GLN A 769 -5.82 -37.37 -86.01
N THR A 770 -6.09 -37.86 -87.22
CA THR A 770 -7.12 -37.30 -88.11
C THR A 770 -8.50 -37.45 -87.48
N ALA A 771 -8.86 -38.65 -87.01
CA ALA A 771 -10.12 -38.89 -86.32
C ALA A 771 -10.26 -38.08 -85.01
N THR A 772 -9.17 -37.93 -84.24
CA THR A 772 -9.13 -37.10 -83.02
C THR A 772 -9.40 -35.63 -83.33
N VAL A 773 -8.79 -35.09 -84.40
CA VAL A 773 -9.07 -33.71 -84.85
C VAL A 773 -10.50 -33.58 -85.36
N THR A 774 -11.03 -34.54 -86.12
CA THR A 774 -12.43 -34.54 -86.56
C THR A 774 -13.40 -34.51 -85.37
N LEU A 775 -13.19 -35.35 -84.34
CA LEU A 775 -13.99 -35.35 -83.13
C LEU A 775 -13.94 -33.98 -82.42
N LEU A 776 -12.73 -33.44 -82.20
CA LEU A 776 -12.55 -32.13 -81.56
C LEU A 776 -13.16 -30.97 -82.35
N THR A 777 -13.12 -31.03 -83.70
CA THR A 777 -13.76 -30.04 -84.56
C THR A 777 -15.28 -30.13 -84.52
N LEU A 778 -15.86 -31.34 -84.53
CA LEU A 778 -17.31 -31.53 -84.38
C LEU A 778 -17.80 -31.03 -83.02
N VAL A 779 -17.08 -31.33 -81.93
CA VAL A 779 -17.38 -30.85 -80.57
C VAL A 779 -17.27 -29.32 -80.48
N ALA A 780 -16.22 -28.72 -81.06
CA ALA A 780 -16.05 -27.27 -81.05
C ALA A 780 -17.04 -26.51 -81.95
N ALA A 781 -17.55 -27.16 -83.00
CA ALA A 781 -18.55 -26.61 -83.91
C ALA A 781 -20.01 -26.77 -83.42
N SER A 782 -20.20 -27.25 -82.17
CA SER A 782 -21.52 -27.49 -81.56
C SER A 782 -21.80 -26.58 -80.34
N PRO A 783 -21.74 -25.23 -80.44
CA PRO A 783 -22.46 -24.38 -79.50
C PRO A 783 -23.95 -24.69 -79.63
N GLY A 784 -24.62 -25.00 -78.52
CA GLY A 784 -25.90 -25.70 -78.58
C GLY A 784 -27.04 -24.87 -79.15
N GLU A 785 -27.72 -25.41 -80.17
CA GLU A 785 -29.17 -25.69 -80.09
C GLU A 785 -29.66 -26.70 -81.16
N ASP A 786 -29.02 -26.81 -82.32
CA ASP A 786 -29.34 -27.82 -83.35
C ASP A 786 -28.86 -29.24 -82.98
N LYS A 787 -29.70 -30.01 -82.30
CA LYS A 787 -29.42 -31.39 -81.86
C LYS A 787 -30.10 -32.43 -82.74
N ASP A 788 -29.26 -33.30 -83.32
CA ASP A 788 -29.48 -34.74 -83.57
C ASP A 788 -28.30 -35.23 -84.44
N CYS A 789 -28.32 -34.91 -85.74
CA CYS A 789 -27.34 -35.38 -86.73
C CYS A 789 -25.87 -34.96 -86.44
N ALA A 790 -25.64 -33.90 -85.65
CA ALA A 790 -24.31 -33.54 -85.16
C ALA A 790 -23.84 -34.44 -84.00
N SER A 791 -24.75 -34.83 -83.10
CA SER A 791 -24.47 -35.66 -81.94
C SER A 791 -24.16 -37.10 -82.35
N ASP A 792 -24.91 -37.67 -83.30
CA ASP A 792 -24.64 -39.01 -83.85
C ASP A 792 -23.23 -39.12 -84.45
N ARG A 793 -22.77 -38.06 -85.14
CA ARG A 793 -21.42 -38.00 -85.72
C ARG A 793 -20.34 -37.91 -84.65
N ILE A 794 -20.59 -37.17 -83.57
CA ILE A 794 -19.68 -37.10 -82.42
C ILE A 794 -19.56 -38.47 -81.74
N LEU A 795 -20.69 -39.16 -81.52
CA LEU A 795 -20.71 -40.51 -80.94
C LEU A 795 -20.00 -41.52 -81.86
N SER A 796 -20.37 -41.60 -83.14
CA SER A 796 -19.75 -42.56 -84.07
C SER A 796 -18.24 -42.31 -84.27
N THR A 797 -17.78 -41.05 -84.29
CA THR A 797 -16.34 -40.73 -84.37
C THR A 797 -15.61 -41.11 -83.06
N ARG A 798 -16.29 -41.01 -81.91
CA ARG A 798 -15.77 -41.43 -80.60
C ARG A 798 -15.67 -42.96 -80.51
N GLU A 799 -16.71 -43.69 -80.90
CA GLU A 799 -16.72 -45.16 -80.94
C GLU A 799 -15.61 -45.71 -81.86
N LEU A 800 -15.37 -45.05 -83.00
CA LEU A 800 -14.26 -45.35 -83.90
C LEU A 800 -12.91 -45.22 -83.17
N LEU A 801 -12.67 -44.10 -82.49
CA LEU A 801 -11.43 -43.87 -81.73
C LEU A 801 -11.28 -44.87 -80.58
N GLU A 802 -12.35 -45.16 -79.84
CA GLU A 802 -12.37 -46.14 -78.74
C GLU A 802 -12.04 -47.55 -79.25
N SER A 803 -12.54 -47.94 -80.44
CA SER A 803 -12.16 -49.21 -81.09
C SER A 803 -10.67 -49.29 -81.48
N GLN A 804 -10.05 -48.15 -81.81
CA GLN A 804 -8.64 -48.06 -82.22
C GLN A 804 -7.66 -47.83 -81.04
N MET A 805 -8.16 -47.59 -79.81
CA MET A 805 -7.30 -47.33 -78.64
C MET A 805 -6.33 -48.47 -78.36
N GLN A 806 -6.72 -49.72 -78.58
CA GLN A 806 -5.85 -50.87 -78.29
C GLN A 806 -4.67 -50.94 -79.27
N ASP A 807 -4.89 -50.69 -80.56
CA ASP A 807 -3.81 -50.66 -81.55
C ASP A 807 -2.84 -49.52 -81.27
N LEU A 808 -3.35 -48.34 -80.91
CA LEU A 808 -2.55 -47.18 -80.52
C LEU A 808 -1.71 -47.45 -79.25
N LYS A 809 -2.26 -48.18 -78.26
CA LYS A 809 -1.50 -48.64 -77.08
C LYS A 809 -0.43 -49.69 -77.46
N ASN A 810 -0.75 -50.63 -78.35
CA ASN A 810 0.14 -51.69 -78.77
C ASN A 810 1.46 -51.15 -79.34
N LEU A 811 1.42 -50.02 -80.07
CA LEU A 811 2.62 -49.36 -80.65
C LEU A 811 3.75 -49.10 -79.64
N VAL A 812 3.41 -48.81 -78.39
CA VAL A 812 4.38 -48.30 -77.39
C VAL A 812 4.57 -49.23 -76.19
N LEU A 813 3.63 -50.16 -75.98
CA LEU A 813 3.72 -51.22 -74.97
C LEU A 813 4.42 -52.49 -75.51
N GLY A 814 4.22 -52.82 -76.79
CA GLY A 814 4.75 -54.05 -77.40
C GLY A 814 6.27 -54.10 -77.54
N THR A 815 6.95 -52.94 -77.59
CA THR A 815 8.41 -52.82 -77.74
C THR A 815 9.21 -53.20 -76.49
N THR A 816 8.56 -53.66 -75.42
CA THR A 816 9.19 -53.91 -74.11
C THR A 816 9.89 -55.27 -73.96
N GLN A 817 9.87 -56.15 -74.98
CA GLN A 817 10.55 -57.46 -74.93
C GLN A 817 11.94 -57.51 -75.61
N SER A 818 12.48 -56.41 -76.13
CA SER A 818 13.81 -56.42 -76.79
C SER A 818 14.61 -55.10 -76.68
N SER A 819 15.02 -54.71 -75.47
CA SER A 819 16.20 -53.86 -75.17
C SER A 819 16.46 -53.78 -73.66
#